data_AF-A0A356J1P4-F1
#
_entry.id   AF-A0A356J1P4-F1
#
_cell.length_a   1.000
_cell.length_b   1.000
_cell.length_c   1.000
_cell.angle_alpha   90.00
_cell.angle_beta   90.00
_cell.angle_gamma   90.00
#
_symmetry.space_group_name_H-M   'P 1'
#
loop_
_entity.id
_entity.type
_entity.pdbx_description
1 polymer ?
#
loop_
_entity_poly.entity_id
_entity_poly.type
_entity_poly.pdbx_seq_one_letter_code
_entity_poly.pdbx_strand_id
1 'polypeptide(L)'
;MDCFGNVKEAAQGAEAAPADVPDEKVSKKDKKKKQEEGVSEEQLKAADKNGNPAVSGPIVACGEEDGNKVLKIYSAGGALVDTITQAALKLNPNIILEKMGVAQQLSDMFIQKSGIDFAGYVEKFTGLPLKQIQSAAAQVAQIKGQADQFLDKKKKKKVQAEEPPPVLPNDPLFDEGPAKKQKKLLGILGSSKEAPANPMGSLIKMGMERRAEIQENALDVKDQWGIQKVGFTPWDDPNSAWNVVDANQKNVVVAVVDSGLDMTHPDAPQFIWKNPKEVPGNGIDDDNDGFIDDSNGWNFVDDNHDFTDIRGHGTFVAGIIAAKYNNGIGIAGINPGAVIMPVRVADEEGETNSLLIYRGINYAVDHGAKVINVSLGGRNISKLEQQAVERAHAAGALVVVASGNGDDNLVSFGPSSSKHGLAVGQIDYSGVRSTVSNWGPNLGLVAPGEQIYSLCSKDNKHVLPSIRKTGYYKQDGTSFSTPMVAAAASLIWAKNPDLTNEQVADILLATATDMGEPGWDAMTGAGLLNASAALRSETTEGLTVMFTNLRVNRDARDQVVSVDVFGTVRGQFKEFAIEVGKGKNATRFTTVAGPYGEAVDYQHIARLNVQDVLRGADDWILRIKAIDDTGKEHLASTPFTLPK
;
A
#
# COMPACT_ATOMS: atom_id res chain seq x y z
N MET A 1 -2.54 -7.52 -24.43
CA MET A 1 -3.45 -6.43 -24.87
C MET A 1 -3.99 -6.68 -26.30
N ASP A 2 -4.19 -7.93 -26.69
CA ASP A 2 -4.10 -8.32 -28.11
C ASP A 2 -5.33 -8.00 -28.97
N CYS A 3 -6.44 -7.56 -28.36
CA CYS A 3 -7.64 -7.19 -29.08
C CYS A 3 -7.44 -5.93 -29.95
N PHE A 4 -6.50 -5.04 -29.58
CA PHE A 4 -6.18 -3.81 -30.30
C PHE A 4 -4.68 -3.76 -30.63
N GLY A 5 -4.31 -4.29 -31.81
CA GLY A 5 -2.91 -4.40 -32.22
C GLY A 5 -2.12 -3.08 -32.16
N ASN A 6 -0.83 -3.22 -31.88
CA ASN A 6 0.21 -2.18 -31.73
C ASN A 6 -0.10 -0.81 -32.32
N VAL A 7 -0.30 0.19 -31.45
CA VAL A 7 -0.38 1.62 -31.83
C VAL A 7 1.03 2.19 -32.05
N LYS A 8 1.79 1.62 -33.00
CA LYS A 8 3.13 2.10 -33.40
C LYS A 8 3.31 2.39 -34.89
N GLU A 9 2.42 1.90 -35.77
CA GLU A 9 2.55 2.04 -37.24
C GLU A 9 1.91 3.31 -37.83
N ALA A 10 2.00 4.45 -37.14
CA ALA A 10 1.58 5.76 -37.65
C ALA A 10 2.76 6.73 -37.86
N ALA A 11 4.01 6.25 -37.75
CA ALA A 11 5.21 7.07 -37.76
C ALA A 11 6.41 6.43 -38.48
N GLN A 12 6.20 5.88 -39.68
CA GLN A 12 7.23 5.68 -40.72
C GLN A 12 6.57 5.35 -42.07
N GLY A 13 7.06 5.96 -43.15
CA GLY A 13 6.57 5.70 -44.52
C GLY A 13 7.72 5.61 -45.51
N ALA A 14 7.52 4.82 -46.58
CA ALA A 14 8.50 4.40 -47.60
C ALA A 14 9.66 3.52 -47.07
N GLU A 15 10.19 2.49 -47.74
CA GLU A 15 9.85 1.73 -48.97
C GLU A 15 10.62 0.37 -48.91
N ALA A 16 10.31 -0.73 -49.62
CA ALA A 16 9.29 -1.01 -50.64
C ALA A 16 8.69 -2.45 -50.48
N ALA A 17 8.71 -3.31 -51.52
CA ALA A 17 8.11 -4.67 -51.53
C ALA A 17 9.00 -5.71 -52.30
N PRO A 18 8.50 -6.84 -52.87
CA PRO A 18 8.46 -8.16 -52.20
C PRO A 18 9.05 -9.34 -53.02
N ALA A 19 9.20 -10.52 -52.39
CA ALA A 19 9.28 -11.90 -52.96
C ALA A 19 9.75 -12.87 -51.84
N ASP A 20 9.52 -14.18 -51.83
CA ASP A 20 8.59 -15.07 -52.54
C ASP A 20 8.43 -16.35 -51.67
N VAL A 21 7.35 -17.12 -51.83
CA VAL A 21 7.15 -18.42 -51.17
C VAL A 21 6.98 -19.52 -52.23
N PRO A 22 7.55 -20.71 -51.99
CA PRO A 22 6.77 -21.91 -52.30
C PRO A 22 6.77 -22.96 -51.16
N ASP A 23 5.61 -23.61 -51.06
CA ASP A 23 5.28 -24.77 -50.23
C ASP A 23 6.32 -25.91 -50.20
N GLU A 24 6.34 -26.70 -49.11
CA GLU A 24 6.02 -28.13 -49.28
C GLU A 24 5.38 -28.87 -48.06
N LYS A 25 4.14 -29.31 -48.30
CA LYS A 25 3.50 -30.60 -47.95
C LYS A 25 3.72 -31.29 -46.59
N VAL A 26 2.59 -31.40 -45.89
CA VAL A 26 2.25 -32.38 -44.84
C VAL A 26 2.44 -33.84 -45.29
N SER A 27 2.85 -34.73 -44.37
CA SER A 27 2.39 -36.13 -44.36
C SER A 27 2.03 -36.61 -42.95
N LYS A 28 1.04 -37.51 -42.85
CA LYS A 28 0.52 -38.08 -41.59
C LYS A 28 0.65 -39.61 -41.59
N LYS A 29 1.20 -40.17 -40.51
CA LYS A 29 1.05 -41.55 -39.96
C LYS A 29 1.87 -41.57 -38.64
N ASP A 30 1.49 -42.22 -37.54
CA ASP A 30 0.55 -43.32 -37.31
C ASP A 30 -0.31 -43.16 -36.03
N LYS A 31 -1.24 -44.10 -35.77
CA LYS A 31 -2.16 -44.14 -34.61
C LYS A 31 -1.99 -45.42 -33.75
N LYS A 32 -2.02 -45.28 -32.40
CA LYS A 32 -2.90 -45.97 -31.39
C LYS A 32 -2.23 -46.44 -30.08
N LYS A 33 -2.96 -46.19 -28.96
CA LYS A 33 -3.03 -46.93 -27.67
C LYS A 33 -1.79 -46.83 -26.75
N LYS A 34 -1.88 -46.73 -25.41
CA LYS A 34 -2.95 -46.87 -24.36
C LYS A 34 -2.62 -45.88 -23.19
N GLN A 35 -3.57 -45.32 -22.42
CA GLN A 35 -4.08 -45.79 -21.08
C GLN A 35 -3.00 -46.26 -20.08
N GLU A 36 -3.05 -46.01 -18.76
CA GLU A 36 -3.81 -45.08 -17.89
C GLU A 36 -3.33 -45.30 -16.43
N GLU A 37 -2.80 -44.29 -15.73
CA GLU A 37 -2.65 -44.22 -14.26
C GLU A 37 -2.69 -42.71 -13.91
N GLY A 38 -3.37 -42.21 -12.86
CA GLY A 38 -4.18 -42.91 -11.86
C GLY A 38 -4.16 -42.14 -10.53
N VAL A 39 -4.92 -41.04 -10.39
CA VAL A 39 -5.11 -40.33 -9.11
C VAL A 39 -6.59 -40.42 -8.73
N SER A 40 -6.86 -40.68 -7.45
CA SER A 40 -8.11 -41.24 -6.94
C SER A 40 -9.28 -40.24 -6.81
N GLU A 41 -10.49 -40.81 -6.84
CA GLU A 41 -11.77 -40.16 -7.11
C GLU A 41 -12.41 -39.43 -5.89
N GLU A 42 -11.63 -38.71 -5.08
CA GLU A 42 -12.12 -38.11 -3.82
C GLU A 42 -11.84 -36.61 -3.62
N GLN A 43 -11.29 -35.90 -4.61
CA GLN A 43 -11.01 -34.45 -4.54
C GLN A 43 -11.85 -33.56 -5.48
N LEU A 44 -12.95 -34.06 -6.05
CA LEU A 44 -13.86 -33.25 -6.89
C LEU A 44 -15.30 -33.24 -6.36
N LYS A 45 -15.55 -32.41 -5.35
CA LYS A 45 -16.91 -32.02 -4.89
C LYS A 45 -17.06 -30.52 -4.63
N ALA A 46 -16.81 -29.72 -5.67
CA ALA A 46 -17.25 -28.32 -5.77
C ALA A 46 -17.56 -27.92 -7.23
N ALA A 47 -18.15 -28.84 -8.00
CA ALA A 47 -18.72 -28.53 -9.31
C ALA A 47 -20.21 -28.18 -9.18
N ASP A 48 -20.74 -27.36 -10.09
CA ASP A 48 -22.19 -27.22 -10.21
C ASP A 48 -22.84 -28.55 -10.62
N LYS A 49 -24.18 -28.62 -10.55
CA LYS A 49 -24.92 -29.88 -10.81
C LYS A 49 -24.81 -30.39 -12.25
N ASN A 50 -24.13 -29.67 -13.14
CA ASN A 50 -23.91 -30.03 -14.54
C ASN A 50 -22.41 -30.20 -14.91
N GLY A 51 -21.49 -30.03 -13.96
CA GLY A 51 -20.08 -30.38 -14.12
C GLY A 51 -19.18 -29.33 -14.81
N ASN A 52 -19.58 -28.05 -14.84
CA ASN A 52 -18.74 -26.98 -15.38
C ASN A 52 -17.77 -26.41 -14.31
N PRO A 53 -16.55 -26.01 -14.68
CA PRO A 53 -15.64 -25.30 -13.78
C PRO A 53 -16.11 -23.85 -13.59
N ALA A 54 -16.09 -23.38 -12.34
CA ALA A 54 -16.41 -22.00 -12.00
C ALA A 54 -15.20 -21.07 -12.16
N VAL A 55 -15.45 -19.81 -12.51
CA VAL A 55 -14.44 -18.74 -12.58
C VAL A 55 -14.72 -17.76 -11.44
N SER A 56 -13.68 -17.37 -10.70
CA SER A 56 -13.82 -16.58 -9.46
C SER A 56 -13.84 -15.05 -9.66
N GLY A 57 -13.85 -14.55 -10.91
CA GLY A 57 -13.80 -13.12 -11.19
C GLY A 57 -14.28 -12.72 -12.60
N PRO A 58 -14.15 -11.42 -12.95
CA PRO A 58 -14.53 -10.88 -14.25
C PRO A 58 -13.85 -11.57 -15.43
N ILE A 59 -14.58 -11.72 -16.52
CA ILE A 59 -14.09 -12.33 -17.76
C ILE A 59 -13.99 -11.24 -18.82
N VAL A 60 -12.82 -11.10 -19.46
CA VAL A 60 -12.59 -10.16 -20.55
C VAL A 60 -12.35 -10.95 -21.84
N ALA A 61 -13.04 -10.57 -22.93
CA ALA A 61 -12.92 -11.24 -24.23
C ALA A 61 -12.79 -10.23 -25.38
N CYS A 62 -11.99 -10.55 -26.38
CA CYS A 62 -12.03 -9.84 -27.66
C CYS A 62 -13.32 -10.23 -28.42
N GLY A 63 -13.93 -9.27 -29.11
CA GLY A 63 -15.00 -9.51 -30.08
C GLY A 63 -14.92 -8.56 -31.26
N GLU A 64 -15.86 -8.70 -32.19
CA GLU A 64 -16.12 -7.73 -33.25
C GLU A 64 -17.58 -7.28 -33.18
N GLU A 65 -17.82 -6.00 -33.44
CA GLU A 65 -19.15 -5.39 -33.52
C GLU A 65 -19.12 -4.30 -34.60
N ASP A 66 -20.07 -4.34 -35.53
CA ASP A 66 -20.12 -3.48 -36.72
C ASP A 66 -18.79 -3.36 -37.49
N GLY A 67 -18.06 -4.48 -37.62
CA GLY A 67 -16.77 -4.56 -38.30
C GLY A 67 -15.58 -3.95 -37.55
N ASN A 68 -15.79 -3.50 -36.31
CA ASN A 68 -14.74 -2.98 -35.44
C ASN A 68 -14.40 -3.99 -34.35
N LYS A 69 -13.12 -4.14 -34.01
CA LYS A 69 -12.70 -4.89 -32.81
C LYS A 69 -13.20 -4.18 -31.55
N VAL A 70 -13.61 -4.96 -30.56
CA VAL A 70 -14.12 -4.50 -29.26
C VAL A 70 -13.63 -5.39 -28.12
N LEU A 71 -13.54 -4.82 -26.92
CA LEU A 71 -13.36 -5.55 -25.67
C LEU A 71 -14.72 -5.75 -25.01
N LYS A 72 -15.09 -7.00 -24.68
CA LYS A 72 -16.31 -7.32 -23.94
C LYS A 72 -15.95 -7.77 -22.54
N ILE A 73 -16.52 -7.12 -21.53
CA ILE A 73 -16.29 -7.40 -20.11
C ILE A 73 -17.55 -8.05 -19.54
N TYR A 74 -17.38 -9.18 -18.86
CA TYR A 74 -18.46 -9.95 -18.23
C TYR A 74 -18.17 -10.15 -16.74
N SER A 75 -19.21 -10.34 -15.92
CA SER A 75 -19.05 -10.87 -14.56
C SER A 75 -18.81 -12.39 -14.56
N ALA A 76 -18.37 -12.94 -13.43
CA ALA A 76 -18.25 -14.39 -13.21
C ALA A 76 -19.56 -15.16 -13.48
N GLY A 77 -20.71 -14.51 -13.28
CA GLY A 77 -22.04 -15.05 -13.63
C GLY A 77 -22.40 -14.97 -15.13
N GLY A 78 -21.47 -14.55 -15.99
CA GLY A 78 -21.64 -14.45 -17.45
C GLY A 78 -22.46 -13.25 -17.93
N ALA A 79 -22.78 -12.29 -17.07
CA ALA A 79 -23.50 -11.08 -17.47
C ALA A 79 -22.54 -10.09 -18.16
N LEU A 80 -22.84 -9.68 -19.40
CA LEU A 80 -22.09 -8.63 -20.09
C LEU A 80 -22.28 -7.30 -19.34
N VAL A 81 -21.16 -6.68 -18.96
CA VAL A 81 -21.08 -5.42 -18.21
C VAL A 81 -20.87 -4.25 -19.16
N ASP A 82 -19.96 -4.38 -20.14
CA ASP A 82 -19.78 -3.37 -21.18
C ASP A 82 -19.10 -3.94 -22.45
N THR A 83 -19.21 -3.20 -23.57
CA THR A 83 -18.49 -3.40 -24.82
C THR A 83 -17.70 -2.14 -25.17
N ILE A 84 -16.39 -2.19 -24.96
CA ILE A 84 -15.47 -1.05 -25.11
C ILE A 84 -14.88 -1.07 -26.53
N THR A 85 -15.10 0.00 -27.29
CA THR A 85 -14.48 0.21 -28.59
C THR A 85 -13.09 0.83 -28.47
N GLN A 86 -12.24 0.69 -29.51
CA GLN A 86 -10.94 1.35 -29.54
C GLN A 86 -11.04 2.88 -29.46
N ALA A 87 -12.14 3.46 -29.97
CA ALA A 87 -12.41 4.89 -29.91
C ALA A 87 -12.75 5.34 -28.47
N ALA A 88 -13.58 4.57 -27.76
CA ALA A 88 -13.89 4.82 -26.35
C ALA A 88 -12.63 4.73 -25.47
N LEU A 89 -11.77 3.73 -25.73
CA LEU A 89 -10.50 3.56 -25.01
C LEU A 89 -9.52 4.71 -25.25
N LYS A 90 -9.44 5.26 -26.47
CA LYS A 90 -8.63 6.46 -26.77
C LYS A 90 -9.18 7.73 -26.09
N LEU A 91 -10.49 7.81 -25.89
CA LEU A 91 -11.13 8.97 -25.25
C LEU A 91 -11.06 8.92 -23.72
N ASN A 92 -11.16 7.71 -23.15
CA ASN A 92 -11.00 7.43 -21.72
C ASN A 92 -10.22 6.13 -21.52
N PRO A 93 -8.88 6.18 -21.36
CA PRO A 93 -8.05 4.99 -21.12
C PRO A 93 -8.48 4.17 -19.89
N ASN A 94 -9.09 4.82 -18.89
CA ASN A 94 -9.52 4.20 -17.64
C ASN A 94 -10.86 3.46 -17.74
N ILE A 95 -11.55 3.51 -18.89
CA ILE A 95 -12.87 2.90 -19.06
C ILE A 95 -12.86 1.38 -18.81
N ILE A 96 -11.78 0.68 -19.16
CA ILE A 96 -11.63 -0.76 -18.86
C ILE A 96 -11.67 -1.01 -17.35
N LEU A 97 -10.92 -0.22 -16.57
CA LEU A 97 -10.79 -0.39 -15.12
C LEU A 97 -12.11 -0.05 -14.40
N GLU A 98 -12.80 1.00 -14.84
CA GLU A 98 -14.13 1.35 -14.34
C GLU A 98 -15.11 0.19 -14.50
N LYS A 99 -15.15 -0.42 -15.70
CA LYS A 99 -16.06 -1.54 -15.99
C LYS A 99 -15.61 -2.87 -15.39
N MET A 100 -14.31 -3.10 -15.21
CA MET A 100 -13.80 -4.24 -14.45
C MET A 100 -14.18 -4.15 -12.97
N GLY A 101 -14.12 -2.96 -12.36
CA GLY A 101 -14.59 -2.75 -10.97
C GLY A 101 -16.07 -3.07 -10.79
N VAL A 102 -16.92 -2.64 -11.74
CA VAL A 102 -18.35 -3.01 -11.77
C VAL A 102 -18.54 -4.52 -11.99
N ALA A 103 -17.75 -5.13 -12.88
CA ALA A 103 -17.80 -6.57 -13.12
C ALA A 103 -17.38 -7.39 -11.89
N GLN A 104 -16.42 -6.91 -11.09
CA GLN A 104 -16.01 -7.56 -9.84
C GLN A 104 -17.15 -7.52 -8.83
N GLN A 105 -17.75 -6.35 -8.57
CA GLN A 105 -18.90 -6.22 -7.67
C GLN A 105 -20.07 -7.14 -8.06
N LEU A 106 -20.37 -7.25 -9.36
CA LEU A 106 -21.40 -8.16 -9.86
C LEU A 106 -21.00 -9.65 -9.73
N SER A 107 -19.70 -9.95 -9.73
CA SER A 107 -19.17 -11.30 -9.49
C SER A 107 -19.28 -11.66 -8.00
N ASP A 108 -18.87 -10.76 -7.10
CA ASP A 108 -18.95 -10.93 -5.65
C ASP A 108 -20.41 -11.12 -5.21
N MET A 109 -21.33 -10.30 -5.74
CA MET A 109 -22.78 -10.44 -5.50
C MET A 109 -23.35 -11.77 -6.02
N PHE A 110 -22.82 -12.30 -7.12
CA PHE A 110 -23.22 -13.59 -7.68
C PHE A 110 -22.71 -14.74 -6.81
N ILE A 111 -21.44 -14.70 -6.39
CA ILE A 111 -20.81 -15.67 -5.48
C ILE A 111 -21.58 -15.71 -4.15
N GLN A 112 -21.82 -14.55 -3.53
CA GLN A 112 -22.55 -14.42 -2.26
C GLN A 112 -23.99 -14.96 -2.33
N LYS A 113 -24.69 -14.80 -3.47
CA LYS A 113 -26.05 -15.34 -3.67
C LYS A 113 -26.10 -16.80 -4.09
N SER A 114 -25.03 -17.31 -4.70
CA SER A 114 -24.95 -18.72 -5.14
C SER A 114 -24.44 -19.65 -4.03
N GLY A 115 -23.80 -19.10 -3.00
CA GLY A 115 -23.40 -19.83 -1.79
C GLY A 115 -22.23 -20.79 -2.03
N ILE A 116 -21.36 -20.48 -3.00
CA ILE A 116 -20.22 -21.32 -3.37
C ILE A 116 -18.97 -20.81 -2.67
N ASP A 117 -18.33 -21.70 -1.91
CA ASP A 117 -17.08 -21.45 -1.19
C ASP A 117 -15.87 -21.83 -2.08
N PHE A 118 -14.88 -20.93 -2.19
CA PHE A 118 -13.69 -21.06 -3.03
C PHE A 118 -12.40 -20.75 -2.26
N ALA A 119 -12.24 -21.29 -1.06
CA ALA A 119 -11.04 -21.17 -0.24
C ALA A 119 -9.77 -21.90 -0.77
N GLY A 120 -9.65 -22.16 -2.08
CA GLY A 120 -8.44 -22.79 -2.63
C GLY A 120 -8.50 -23.30 -4.08
N TYR A 121 -8.63 -22.39 -5.06
CA TYR A 121 -8.36 -22.71 -6.48
C TYR A 121 -7.91 -21.46 -7.25
N VAL A 122 -6.58 -21.31 -7.45
CA VAL A 122 -5.99 -20.30 -8.36
C VAL A 122 -5.18 -20.96 -9.50
N GLU A 123 -4.70 -22.19 -9.32
CA GLU A 123 -4.00 -22.93 -10.38
C GLU A 123 -4.95 -23.60 -11.38
N LYS A 124 -5.22 -22.89 -12.49
CA LYS A 124 -5.47 -23.35 -13.88
C LYS A 124 -6.57 -22.53 -14.56
N PHE A 125 -6.22 -21.43 -15.24
CA PHE A 125 -7.00 -20.96 -16.40
C PHE A 125 -6.20 -20.29 -17.53
N THR A 126 -4.87 -20.45 -17.57
CA THR A 126 -4.06 -20.18 -18.76
C THR A 126 -4.03 -21.41 -19.67
N GLY A 127 -4.68 -21.35 -20.85
CA GLY A 127 -4.45 -22.32 -21.94
C GLY A 127 -5.64 -23.06 -22.59
N LEU A 128 -6.91 -22.67 -22.41
CA LEU A 128 -8.02 -23.33 -23.12
C LEU A 128 -8.26 -22.80 -24.56
N PRO A 129 -8.40 -23.66 -25.59
CA PRO A 129 -8.66 -23.22 -26.96
C PRO A 129 -10.06 -22.60 -27.17
N LEU A 130 -10.10 -21.52 -27.96
CA LEU A 130 -11.28 -20.70 -28.28
C LEU A 130 -12.58 -21.49 -28.63
N LYS A 131 -12.46 -22.65 -29.27
CA LYS A 131 -13.61 -23.51 -29.64
C LYS A 131 -14.36 -24.09 -28.46
N GLN A 132 -13.72 -24.32 -27.31
CA GLN A 132 -14.41 -24.85 -26.13
C GLN A 132 -15.23 -23.76 -25.42
N ILE A 133 -14.66 -22.56 -25.28
CA ILE A 133 -15.33 -21.35 -24.75
C ILE A 133 -16.63 -21.06 -25.53
N GLN A 134 -16.59 -21.12 -26.86
CA GLN A 134 -17.75 -20.90 -27.72
C GLN A 134 -18.85 -21.95 -27.55
N SER A 135 -18.51 -23.19 -27.19
CA SER A 135 -19.50 -24.26 -26.97
C SER A 135 -20.30 -24.09 -25.67
N ALA A 136 -19.65 -23.60 -24.60
CA ALA A 136 -20.31 -23.27 -23.34
C ALA A 136 -21.31 -22.11 -23.50
N ALA A 137 -20.90 -21.03 -24.18
CA ALA A 137 -21.76 -19.87 -24.44
C ALA A 137 -23.03 -20.23 -25.24
N ALA A 138 -22.93 -21.17 -26.18
CA ALA A 138 -24.08 -21.63 -26.98
C ALA A 138 -25.12 -22.41 -26.17
N GLN A 139 -24.71 -23.17 -25.14
CA GLN A 139 -25.63 -23.95 -24.31
C GLN A 139 -26.37 -23.09 -23.26
N VAL A 140 -25.72 -22.04 -22.73
CA VAL A 140 -26.36 -21.10 -21.79
C VAL A 140 -27.51 -20.32 -22.44
N ALA A 141 -27.43 -20.03 -23.74
CA ALA A 141 -28.54 -19.41 -24.49
C ALA A 141 -29.82 -20.26 -24.49
N GLN A 142 -29.71 -21.59 -24.38
CA GLN A 142 -30.85 -22.52 -24.37
C GLN A 142 -31.57 -22.53 -23.00
N ILE A 143 -30.87 -22.23 -21.91
CA ILE A 143 -31.43 -22.14 -20.55
C ILE A 143 -32.30 -20.88 -20.41
N LYS A 144 -31.93 -19.78 -21.07
CA LYS A 144 -32.68 -18.51 -21.06
C LYS A 144 -34.15 -18.69 -21.49
N GLY A 145 -34.39 -19.51 -22.53
CA GLY A 145 -35.73 -19.80 -23.04
C GLY A 145 -36.66 -20.55 -22.07
N GLN A 146 -36.13 -21.20 -21.03
CA GLN A 146 -36.94 -21.88 -20.00
C GLN A 146 -37.25 -20.98 -18.80
N ALA A 147 -36.37 -20.02 -18.47
CA ALA A 147 -36.60 -19.04 -17.42
C ALA A 147 -37.73 -18.05 -17.78
N ASP A 148 -37.76 -17.57 -19.04
CA ASP A 148 -38.77 -16.61 -19.50
C ASP A 148 -40.20 -17.20 -19.48
N GLN A 149 -40.35 -18.51 -19.72
CA GLN A 149 -41.66 -19.20 -19.60
C GLN A 149 -42.18 -19.34 -18.17
N PHE A 150 -41.32 -19.20 -17.15
CA PHE A 150 -41.72 -19.22 -15.74
C PHE A 150 -42.23 -17.86 -15.26
N LEU A 151 -41.74 -16.76 -15.83
CA LEU A 151 -42.10 -15.40 -15.44
C LEU A 151 -43.47 -14.96 -15.98
N ASP A 152 -43.85 -15.40 -17.19
CA ASP A 152 -45.10 -14.96 -17.82
C ASP A 152 -46.36 -15.59 -17.20
N LYS A 153 -46.23 -16.77 -16.56
CA LYS A 153 -47.36 -17.44 -15.86
C LYS A 153 -47.83 -16.74 -14.58
N LYS A 154 -47.06 -15.80 -14.01
CA LYS A 154 -47.46 -15.03 -12.81
C LYS A 154 -48.16 -13.69 -13.11
N LYS A 155 -48.20 -13.21 -14.35
CA LYS A 155 -48.80 -11.90 -14.71
C LYS A 155 -50.34 -11.86 -14.83
N LYS A 156 -51.07 -12.94 -14.48
CA LYS A 156 -52.54 -12.98 -14.55
C LYS A 156 -53.23 -13.24 -13.20
N LYS A 157 -53.13 -12.26 -12.29
CA LYS A 157 -54.21 -11.88 -11.35
C LYS A 157 -53.94 -10.46 -10.83
N LYS A 158 -54.83 -9.51 -11.15
CA LYS A 158 -54.86 -8.17 -10.55
C LYS A 158 -55.31 -8.28 -9.08
N VAL A 159 -54.88 -7.36 -8.20
CA VAL A 159 -55.73 -6.30 -7.63
C VAL A 159 -54.94 -5.44 -6.62
N GLN A 160 -55.07 -4.12 -6.82
CA GLN A 160 -54.82 -2.98 -5.89
C GLN A 160 -53.44 -2.77 -5.27
N ALA A 161 -53.23 -1.50 -4.90
CA ALA A 161 -51.95 -0.92 -4.51
C ALA A 161 -51.95 -0.53 -3.04
N GLU A 162 -50.84 -0.80 -2.38
CA GLU A 162 -50.35 -0.04 -1.23
C GLU A 162 -48.99 0.56 -1.64
N GLU A 163 -48.67 1.76 -1.15
CA GLU A 163 -47.41 2.43 -1.48
C GLU A 163 -46.23 1.71 -0.82
N PRO A 164 -45.08 1.55 -1.50
CA PRO A 164 -43.88 1.03 -0.85
C PRO A 164 -43.37 2.05 0.19
N PRO A 165 -42.77 1.60 1.31
CA PRO A 165 -42.23 2.48 2.34
C PRO A 165 -41.10 3.36 1.79
N PRO A 166 -40.87 4.56 2.37
CA PRO A 166 -39.89 5.51 1.85
C PRO A 166 -38.46 4.93 1.91
N VAL A 167 -37.72 5.18 0.83
CA VAL A 167 -36.28 4.90 0.72
C VAL A 167 -35.53 5.69 1.80
N LEU A 168 -34.70 5.02 2.58
CA LEU A 168 -33.78 5.67 3.52
C LEU A 168 -32.59 6.25 2.75
N PRO A 169 -32.32 7.58 2.79
CA PRO A 169 -31.08 8.13 2.30
C PRO A 169 -29.94 7.92 3.31
N ASN A 170 -28.70 7.86 2.81
CA ASN A 170 -27.39 7.73 3.49
C ASN A 170 -26.73 6.34 3.41
N ASP A 171 -26.20 6.02 2.23
CA ASP A 171 -25.13 5.03 2.04
C ASP A 171 -23.78 5.72 2.37
N PRO A 172 -22.95 5.19 3.29
CA PRO A 172 -21.76 5.87 3.83
C PRO A 172 -20.56 5.97 2.86
N LEU A 173 -20.77 5.84 1.55
CA LEU A 173 -19.77 6.06 0.50
C LEU A 173 -20.02 7.30 -0.38
N PHE A 174 -21.08 8.06 -0.12
CA PHE A 174 -21.38 9.31 -0.82
C PHE A 174 -21.72 10.46 0.14
N ASP A 175 -20.79 11.40 0.28
CA ASP A 175 -21.07 12.77 0.71
C ASP A 175 -20.46 13.75 -0.32
N GLU A 176 -21.25 14.12 -1.33
CA GLU A 176 -20.85 15.15 -2.30
C GLU A 176 -21.17 16.56 -1.78
N GLY A 177 -20.33 17.03 -0.85
CA GLY A 177 -20.18 18.47 -0.60
C GLY A 177 -19.72 19.22 -1.87
N PRO A 178 -20.20 20.44 -2.15
CA PRO A 178 -20.11 21.04 -3.48
C PRO A 178 -18.68 21.29 -3.95
N ALA A 179 -18.31 20.62 -5.05
CA ALA A 179 -16.97 20.62 -5.61
C ALA A 179 -16.48 22.01 -6.07
N LYS A 180 -15.57 22.62 -5.30
CA LYS A 180 -14.62 23.60 -5.85
C LYS A 180 -13.52 22.86 -6.59
N LYS A 181 -13.46 23.03 -7.92
CA LYS A 181 -12.47 22.41 -8.79
C LYS A 181 -11.03 22.76 -8.38
N GLN A 182 -10.34 21.83 -7.75
CA GLN A 182 -8.88 21.73 -7.75
C GLN A 182 -8.51 20.31 -8.16
N LYS A 183 -7.73 20.15 -9.23
CA LYS A 183 -7.06 18.88 -9.52
C LYS A 183 -5.99 18.68 -8.45
N LYS A 184 -6.10 17.62 -7.64
CA LYS A 184 -5.02 17.14 -6.77
C LYS A 184 -4.53 15.83 -7.34
N LEU A 185 -3.23 15.77 -7.69
CA LEU A 185 -2.54 14.53 -8.02
C LEU A 185 -2.06 13.88 -6.71
N LEU A 186 -1.82 12.57 -6.73
CA LEU A 186 -0.99 11.90 -5.73
C LEU A 186 0.47 12.01 -6.18
N GLY A 187 1.42 11.96 -5.26
CA GLY A 187 2.82 12.10 -5.61
C GLY A 187 3.77 11.81 -4.46
N ILE A 188 5.06 12.08 -4.71
CA ILE A 188 6.06 12.22 -3.67
C ILE A 188 5.65 13.39 -2.77
N LEU A 189 5.46 13.06 -1.49
CA LEU A 189 4.99 13.98 -0.46
C LEU A 189 6.04 15.10 -0.27
N GLY A 190 5.77 16.27 -0.85
CA GLY A 190 6.73 17.38 -0.94
C GLY A 190 6.70 18.15 -2.28
N SER A 191 5.99 17.63 -3.30
CA SER A 191 5.71 18.37 -4.54
C SER A 191 4.60 19.42 -4.35
N SER A 192 4.92 20.58 -3.75
CA SER A 192 4.04 21.75 -3.80
C SER A 192 4.71 22.92 -4.52
N LYS A 193 4.28 23.17 -5.76
CA LYS A 193 4.43 24.51 -6.36
C LYS A 193 3.61 25.48 -5.51
N GLU A 194 4.17 26.67 -5.26
CA GLU A 194 3.72 27.72 -4.32
C GLU A 194 4.11 27.48 -2.85
N ALA A 195 5.26 28.05 -2.46
CA ALA A 195 5.61 28.30 -1.07
C ALA A 195 4.76 29.46 -0.51
N PRO A 196 4.01 29.28 0.60
CA PRO A 196 3.39 30.40 1.30
C PRO A 196 4.46 31.23 2.04
N ALA A 197 4.28 32.55 2.09
CA ALA A 197 5.22 33.43 2.78
C ALA A 197 5.20 33.22 4.31
N ASN A 198 6.39 33.16 4.92
CA ASN A 198 6.58 33.08 6.37
C ASN A 198 5.83 34.19 7.15
N PRO A 199 5.11 33.86 8.23
CA PRO A 199 4.97 34.74 9.38
C PRO A 199 6.25 34.67 10.22
N MET A 200 6.95 35.80 10.40
CA MET A 200 8.15 35.89 11.22
C MET A 200 7.93 35.39 12.66
N GLY A 201 8.83 34.51 13.15
CA GLY A 201 8.73 33.90 14.48
C GLY A 201 10.01 33.75 15.31
N SER A 202 11.22 34.01 14.77
CA SER A 202 12.46 34.23 15.57
C SER A 202 13.62 34.64 14.66
N LEU A 203 13.75 35.93 14.37
CA LEU A 203 14.85 36.47 13.55
C LEU A 203 15.90 37.14 14.45
N ILE A 204 16.78 36.33 15.05
CA ILE A 204 18.05 36.87 15.56
C ILE A 204 18.99 37.05 14.38
N LYS A 205 19.37 38.30 14.17
CA LYS A 205 20.02 38.84 12.98
C LYS A 205 21.53 38.56 13.01
N MET A 206 21.98 37.54 12.28
CA MET A 206 23.38 37.43 11.84
C MET A 206 23.44 37.32 10.31
N GLY A 207 24.46 37.95 9.73
CA GLY A 207 24.47 38.39 8.33
C GLY A 207 24.34 37.29 7.27
N MET A 208 23.73 37.68 6.15
CA MET A 208 24.11 37.15 4.84
C MET A 208 25.62 37.27 4.63
N GLU A 209 26.17 36.48 3.71
CA GLU A 209 27.61 36.26 3.46
C GLU A 209 28.31 35.32 4.47
N ARG A 210 27.99 34.03 4.38
CA ARG A 210 29.07 33.05 4.26
C ARG A 210 28.96 32.32 2.93
N ARG A 211 30.07 32.28 2.22
CA ARG A 211 30.27 31.34 1.11
C ARG A 211 30.06 29.93 1.65
N ALA A 212 29.43 29.07 0.86
CA ALA A 212 29.61 27.64 1.05
C ALA A 212 31.07 27.33 0.71
N GLU A 213 31.93 27.30 1.73
CA GLU A 213 33.14 26.50 1.64
C GLU A 213 32.68 25.06 1.50
N ILE A 214 32.77 24.54 0.27
CA ILE A 214 32.71 23.10 0.02
C ILE A 214 33.98 22.55 0.63
N GLN A 215 33.94 22.26 1.92
CA GLN A 215 34.99 21.54 2.59
C GLN A 215 34.86 20.08 2.18
N GLU A 216 35.81 19.60 1.39
CA GLU A 216 35.91 18.21 0.89
C GLU A 216 36.23 17.20 2.01
N ASN A 217 35.57 17.34 3.16
CA ASN A 217 35.47 16.24 4.11
C ASN A 217 34.59 15.19 3.45
N ALA A 218 35.11 13.98 3.29
CA ALA A 218 34.27 12.85 2.89
C ALA A 218 33.12 12.71 3.90
N LEU A 219 31.89 12.57 3.42
CA LEU A 219 30.76 12.21 4.29
C LEU A 219 31.13 10.95 5.08
N ASP A 220 30.75 10.93 6.35
CA ASP A 220 30.87 9.80 7.27
C ASP A 220 29.47 9.49 7.85
N VAL A 221 29.26 8.26 8.31
CA VAL A 221 28.11 7.86 9.15
C VAL A 221 27.90 8.81 10.34
N LYS A 222 28.98 9.40 10.86
CA LYS A 222 28.94 10.43 11.91
C LYS A 222 28.13 11.67 11.54
N ASP A 223 27.97 11.97 10.25
CA ASP A 223 27.14 13.08 9.75
C ASP A 223 25.66 12.68 9.58
N GLN A 224 25.33 11.39 9.60
CA GLN A 224 23.96 10.87 9.52
C GLN A 224 23.28 10.84 10.90
N TRP A 225 22.95 12.03 11.41
CA TRP A 225 22.28 12.19 12.71
C TRP A 225 21.02 11.31 12.88
N GLY A 226 20.24 11.12 11.81
CA GLY A 226 18.97 10.41 11.85
C GLY A 226 19.11 8.93 12.16
N ILE A 227 20.02 8.21 11.49
CA ILE A 227 20.21 6.78 11.76
C ILE A 227 20.83 6.56 13.16
N GLN A 228 21.73 7.46 13.59
CA GLN A 228 22.26 7.47 14.96
C GLN A 228 21.15 7.66 16.00
N LYS A 229 20.22 8.60 15.76
CA LYS A 229 19.10 8.93 16.66
C LYS A 229 18.16 7.75 16.90
N VAL A 230 18.03 6.82 15.94
CA VAL A 230 17.23 5.59 16.08
C VAL A 230 18.04 4.35 16.50
N GLY A 231 19.34 4.53 16.81
CA GLY A 231 20.19 3.51 17.43
C GLY A 231 21.38 3.01 16.60
N PHE A 232 21.58 3.49 15.37
CA PHE A 232 22.73 3.12 14.53
C PHE A 232 23.90 4.09 14.71
N THR A 233 24.49 4.03 15.90
CA THR A 233 25.73 4.72 16.26
C THR A 233 26.96 4.00 15.71
N PRO A 234 28.12 4.67 15.60
CA PRO A 234 29.40 4.02 15.27
C PRO A 234 29.67 2.76 16.12
N TRP A 235 30.35 1.76 15.53
CA TRP A 235 30.50 0.42 16.11
C TRP A 235 31.28 0.36 17.43
N ASP A 236 32.04 1.40 17.77
CA ASP A 236 32.71 1.54 19.06
C ASP A 236 31.76 1.90 20.22
N ASP A 237 30.51 2.29 19.92
CA ASP A 237 29.42 2.29 20.90
C ASP A 237 28.84 0.86 21.07
N PRO A 238 29.00 0.22 22.24
CA PRO A 238 28.45 -1.12 22.49
C PRO A 238 26.91 -1.19 22.40
N ASN A 239 26.22 -0.04 22.46
CA ASN A 239 24.77 0.05 22.33
C ASN A 239 24.30 0.23 20.87
N SER A 240 25.21 0.35 19.91
CA SER A 240 24.85 0.42 18.49
C SER A 240 23.98 -0.78 18.11
N ALA A 241 22.94 -0.51 17.32
CA ALA A 241 22.03 -1.52 16.79
C ALA A 241 22.75 -2.48 15.83
N TRP A 242 23.81 -2.05 15.13
CA TRP A 242 24.63 -2.95 14.30
C TRP A 242 25.39 -4.00 15.12
N ASN A 243 25.69 -3.75 16.39
CA ASN A 243 26.44 -4.69 17.25
C ASN A 243 25.62 -5.92 17.70
N VAL A 244 24.32 -5.98 17.37
CA VAL A 244 23.46 -7.18 17.58
C VAL A 244 22.97 -7.81 16.27
N VAL A 245 23.54 -7.39 15.13
CA VAL A 245 23.25 -7.89 13.79
C VAL A 245 24.34 -8.92 13.42
N ASP A 246 24.01 -10.22 13.44
CA ASP A 246 24.89 -11.29 12.96
C ASP A 246 25.13 -11.17 11.44
N ALA A 247 26.39 -11.29 11.02
CA ALA A 247 26.80 -11.25 9.61
C ALA A 247 26.25 -12.42 8.77
N ASN A 248 25.75 -13.48 9.40
CA ASN A 248 25.19 -14.67 8.74
C ASN A 248 23.65 -14.67 8.64
N GLN A 249 22.98 -13.57 9.01
CA GLN A 249 21.53 -13.44 8.90
C GLN A 249 21.04 -13.64 7.45
N LYS A 250 19.80 -14.09 7.31
CA LYS A 250 19.16 -14.16 5.98
C LYS A 250 18.84 -12.75 5.50
N ASN A 251 19.24 -12.44 4.27
CA ASN A 251 18.82 -11.21 3.60
C ASN A 251 17.30 -11.19 3.46
N VAL A 252 16.67 -10.06 3.78
CA VAL A 252 15.23 -9.84 3.65
C VAL A 252 14.96 -8.99 2.42
N VAL A 253 13.98 -9.38 1.61
CA VAL A 253 13.55 -8.60 0.44
C VAL A 253 12.70 -7.41 0.92
N VAL A 254 13.18 -6.21 0.59
CA VAL A 254 12.53 -4.93 0.89
C VAL A 254 12.18 -4.26 -0.44
N ALA A 255 10.89 -4.11 -0.73
CA ALA A 255 10.44 -3.39 -1.91
C ALA A 255 10.41 -1.88 -1.66
N VAL A 256 10.92 -1.11 -2.63
CA VAL A 256 10.91 0.35 -2.64
C VAL A 256 9.93 0.79 -3.73
N VAL A 257 8.68 1.04 -3.32
CA VAL A 257 7.58 1.46 -4.20
C VAL A 257 7.63 2.98 -4.31
N ASP A 258 8.38 3.48 -5.30
CA ASP A 258 8.84 4.87 -5.38
C ASP A 258 9.12 5.33 -6.83
N SER A 259 10.08 6.25 -7.08
CA SER A 259 10.41 6.80 -8.40
C SER A 259 11.48 6.03 -9.19
N GLY A 260 12.02 4.95 -8.64
CA GLY A 260 13.05 4.11 -9.28
C GLY A 260 14.31 3.91 -8.42
N LEU A 261 15.40 3.45 -9.03
CA LEU A 261 16.72 3.32 -8.39
C LEU A 261 17.89 3.56 -9.36
N ASP A 262 18.83 4.44 -8.99
CA ASP A 262 20.16 4.51 -9.61
C ASP A 262 21.08 3.39 -9.07
N MET A 263 21.03 2.22 -9.71
CA MET A 263 21.92 1.08 -9.42
C MET A 263 23.41 1.37 -9.69
N THR A 264 23.75 2.47 -10.38
CA THR A 264 25.13 2.80 -10.74
C THR A 264 25.81 3.73 -9.76
N HIS A 265 25.09 4.23 -8.76
CA HIS A 265 25.68 4.97 -7.66
C HIS A 265 26.74 4.11 -6.94
N PRO A 266 27.96 4.61 -6.65
CA PRO A 266 29.02 3.81 -6.01
C PRO A 266 28.56 3.12 -4.72
N ASP A 267 27.69 3.81 -4.01
CA ASP A 267 27.14 3.44 -2.70
C ASP A 267 25.70 2.87 -2.79
N ALA A 268 25.20 2.60 -4.00
CA ALA A 268 23.93 1.91 -4.22
C ALA A 268 23.87 0.57 -3.46
N PRO A 269 22.68 0.09 -3.07
CA PRO A 269 22.54 -1.13 -2.29
C PRO A 269 23.31 -2.34 -2.84
N GLN A 270 23.97 -3.09 -1.96
CA GLN A 270 24.81 -4.22 -2.35
C GLN A 270 24.01 -5.35 -3.02
N PHE A 271 22.79 -5.59 -2.51
CA PHE A 271 21.92 -6.64 -3.00
C PHE A 271 20.68 -6.00 -3.63
N ILE A 272 20.61 -6.07 -4.96
CA ILE A 272 19.38 -5.80 -5.69
C ILE A 272 18.65 -7.13 -5.88
N TRP A 273 17.32 -7.10 -5.72
CA TRP A 273 16.46 -8.24 -5.98
C TRP A 273 16.63 -8.71 -7.43
N LYS A 274 16.43 -10.01 -7.66
CA LYS A 274 16.44 -10.60 -8.98
C LYS A 274 15.26 -11.52 -9.11
N ASN A 275 14.50 -11.42 -10.21
CA ASN A 275 13.55 -12.47 -10.54
C ASN A 275 14.36 -13.73 -10.91
N PRO A 276 14.28 -14.84 -10.14
CA PRO A 276 15.03 -16.06 -10.45
C PRO A 276 14.41 -16.85 -11.62
N LYS A 277 13.27 -16.42 -12.15
CA LYS A 277 12.53 -17.08 -13.22
C LYS A 277 12.73 -16.43 -14.60
N GLU A 278 13.23 -15.20 -14.66
CA GLU A 278 13.54 -14.46 -15.89
C GLU A 278 14.93 -14.75 -16.44
N VAL A 279 15.08 -14.70 -17.78
CA VAL A 279 16.37 -14.71 -18.48
C VAL A 279 16.67 -13.30 -19.02
N PRO A 280 17.55 -12.51 -18.35
CA PRO A 280 17.61 -11.06 -18.58
C PRO A 280 17.95 -10.63 -20.02
N GLY A 281 17.08 -9.80 -20.59
CA GLY A 281 17.26 -9.14 -21.88
C GLY A 281 16.91 -10.02 -23.08
N ASN A 282 16.05 -11.03 -22.91
CA ASN A 282 15.63 -11.90 -24.00
C ASN A 282 14.37 -11.37 -24.75
N GLY A 283 13.67 -10.39 -24.19
CA GLY A 283 12.44 -9.81 -24.75
C GLY A 283 11.18 -10.68 -24.56
N ILE A 284 11.21 -11.59 -23.59
CA ILE A 284 10.16 -12.56 -23.27
C ILE A 284 9.78 -12.37 -21.79
N ASP A 285 8.51 -12.65 -21.48
CA ASP A 285 8.01 -12.87 -20.13
C ASP A 285 8.16 -14.39 -19.88
N ASP A 286 9.27 -14.79 -19.25
CA ASP A 286 9.66 -16.21 -19.14
C ASP A 286 8.80 -16.94 -18.10
N ASP A 287 8.30 -16.23 -17.09
CA ASP A 287 7.49 -16.82 -16.01
C ASP A 287 5.97 -16.63 -16.12
N ASN A 288 5.53 -15.85 -17.12
CA ASN A 288 4.15 -15.58 -17.51
C ASN A 288 3.35 -14.81 -16.45
N ASP A 289 3.99 -13.93 -15.68
CA ASP A 289 3.33 -13.04 -14.73
C ASP A 289 2.78 -11.74 -15.38
N GLY A 290 3.23 -11.42 -16.59
CA GLY A 290 2.86 -10.24 -17.37
C GLY A 290 3.94 -9.16 -17.51
N PHE A 291 5.16 -9.36 -16.99
CA PHE A 291 6.23 -8.36 -16.93
C PHE A 291 7.51 -8.80 -17.66
N ILE A 292 7.59 -8.50 -18.97
CA ILE A 292 8.73 -8.87 -19.85
C ILE A 292 10.07 -8.32 -19.34
N ASP A 293 11.04 -9.20 -19.09
CA ASP A 293 12.40 -8.88 -18.63
C ASP A 293 12.43 -8.15 -17.25
N ASP A 294 11.50 -8.42 -16.32
CA ASP A 294 11.43 -7.78 -14.97
C ASP A 294 12.59 -8.13 -14.01
N SER A 295 13.69 -8.63 -14.56
CA SER A 295 14.82 -9.32 -13.92
C SER A 295 15.42 -8.70 -12.65
N ASN A 296 15.19 -7.41 -12.37
CA ASN A 296 15.63 -6.75 -11.13
C ASN A 296 14.55 -5.84 -10.50
N GLY A 297 13.30 -5.91 -10.93
CA GLY A 297 12.21 -4.99 -10.56
C GLY A 297 11.49 -4.41 -11.78
N TRP A 298 10.40 -3.67 -11.53
CA TRP A 298 9.50 -3.19 -12.59
C TRP A 298 9.22 -1.68 -12.55
N ASN A 299 8.96 -1.09 -13.72
CA ASN A 299 8.47 0.27 -13.88
C ASN A 299 7.02 0.29 -14.39
N PHE A 300 6.10 0.62 -13.49
CA PHE A 300 4.67 0.75 -13.74
C PHE A 300 4.26 2.08 -14.40
N VAL A 301 5.15 3.07 -14.46
CA VAL A 301 4.90 4.36 -15.15
C VAL A 301 4.96 4.16 -16.65
N ASP A 302 5.99 3.48 -17.14
CA ASP A 302 6.27 3.27 -18.57
C ASP A 302 6.03 1.81 -19.03
N ASP A 303 5.55 0.94 -18.12
CA ASP A 303 5.20 -0.49 -18.31
C ASP A 303 6.36 -1.31 -18.92
N ASN A 304 7.54 -1.25 -18.28
CA ASN A 304 8.77 -1.92 -18.71
C ASN A 304 9.75 -2.17 -17.53
N HIS A 305 10.93 -2.73 -17.80
CA HIS A 305 11.98 -2.99 -16.81
C HIS A 305 12.95 -1.81 -16.53
N ASP A 306 12.75 -0.62 -17.13
CA ASP A 306 13.60 0.55 -16.89
C ASP A 306 13.10 1.38 -15.69
N PHE A 307 13.60 1.03 -14.51
CA PHE A 307 13.37 1.75 -13.26
C PHE A 307 14.40 2.87 -12.99
N THR A 308 15.04 3.45 -14.01
CA THR A 308 15.98 4.58 -13.85
C THR A 308 15.34 5.76 -13.11
N ASP A 309 16.02 6.24 -12.05
CA ASP A 309 15.49 7.25 -11.15
C ASP A 309 15.87 8.70 -11.53
N ILE A 310 15.16 9.24 -12.53
CA ILE A 310 15.31 10.63 -12.99
C ILE A 310 14.87 11.65 -11.90
N ARG A 311 13.96 11.23 -11.01
CA ARG A 311 13.45 12.05 -9.90
C ARG A 311 14.40 12.03 -8.69
N GLY A 312 15.11 10.94 -8.48
CA GLY A 312 16.13 10.73 -7.45
C GLY A 312 15.62 10.40 -6.05
N HIS A 313 14.32 10.22 -5.86
CA HIS A 313 13.72 10.01 -4.54
C HIS A 313 13.77 8.54 -4.10
N GLY A 314 13.43 7.60 -4.98
CA GLY A 314 13.55 6.16 -4.71
C GLY A 314 15.00 5.74 -4.42
N THR A 315 15.98 6.35 -5.08
CA THR A 315 17.42 6.20 -4.79
C THR A 315 17.78 6.70 -3.39
N PHE A 316 17.23 7.84 -2.98
CA PHE A 316 17.43 8.41 -1.65
C PHE A 316 16.83 7.51 -0.55
N VAL A 317 15.61 7.02 -0.77
CA VAL A 317 14.89 6.08 0.10
C VAL A 317 15.66 4.76 0.22
N ALA A 318 16.04 4.14 -0.89
CA ALA A 318 16.83 2.91 -0.92
C ALA A 318 18.20 3.06 -0.23
N GLY A 319 18.80 4.26 -0.30
CA GLY A 319 20.02 4.60 0.41
C GLY A 319 19.88 4.54 1.94
N ILE A 320 18.80 5.08 2.50
CA ILE A 320 18.53 5.01 3.95
C ILE A 320 18.35 3.56 4.39
N ILE A 321 17.70 2.73 3.55
CA ILE A 321 17.51 1.32 3.85
C ILE A 321 18.83 0.55 3.79
N ALA A 322 19.56 0.66 2.68
CA ALA A 322 20.58 -0.33 2.32
C ALA A 322 21.79 0.21 1.55
N ALA A 323 22.11 1.52 1.61
CA ALA A 323 23.42 1.99 1.13
C ALA A 323 24.55 1.15 1.77
N LYS A 324 25.61 0.91 1.00
CA LYS A 324 26.71 0.04 1.44
C LYS A 324 27.32 0.59 2.73
N TYR A 325 27.91 -0.29 3.53
CA TYR A 325 28.62 0.10 4.73
C TYR A 325 30.07 -0.38 4.69
N ASN A 326 30.96 0.35 5.37
CA ASN A 326 32.38 0.02 5.52
C ASN A 326 33.13 -0.16 4.18
N ASN A 327 32.66 0.52 3.12
CA ASN A 327 33.33 0.63 1.81
C ASN A 327 34.31 1.82 1.73
N GLY A 328 34.33 2.68 2.75
CA GLY A 328 35.16 3.89 2.80
C GLY A 328 34.60 5.09 2.00
N ILE A 329 33.32 5.09 1.64
CA ILE A 329 32.68 6.14 0.83
C ILE A 329 31.33 6.51 1.44
N GLY A 330 31.11 7.80 1.73
CA GLY A 330 29.77 8.34 1.91
C GLY A 330 29.05 7.90 3.20
N ILE A 331 27.99 7.12 3.06
CA ILE A 331 27.00 6.90 4.13
C ILE A 331 26.94 5.44 4.57
N ALA A 332 25.99 5.12 5.45
CA ALA A 332 25.50 3.78 5.67
C ALA A 332 23.98 3.74 5.48
N GLY A 333 23.49 2.65 4.91
CA GLY A 333 22.11 2.21 5.11
C GLY A 333 21.95 1.55 6.48
N ILE A 334 20.74 1.54 7.01
CA ILE A 334 20.44 0.86 8.27
C ILE A 334 20.63 -0.67 8.16
N ASN A 335 20.18 -1.27 7.07
CA ASN A 335 20.39 -2.68 6.72
C ASN A 335 21.10 -2.83 5.35
N PRO A 336 22.45 -2.77 5.31
CA PRO A 336 23.22 -3.03 4.09
C PRO A 336 23.04 -4.46 3.52
N GLY A 337 22.48 -5.39 4.31
CA GLY A 337 22.13 -6.75 3.90
C GLY A 337 20.72 -6.92 3.32
N ALA A 338 19.90 -5.87 3.31
CA ALA A 338 18.58 -5.94 2.67
C ALA A 338 18.71 -6.13 1.15
N VAL A 339 17.82 -6.95 0.58
CA VAL A 339 17.70 -7.15 -0.87
C VAL A 339 16.66 -6.18 -1.39
N ILE A 340 17.10 -5.13 -2.08
CA ILE A 340 16.23 -4.05 -2.55
C ILE A 340 15.56 -4.42 -3.86
N MET A 341 14.22 -4.46 -3.85
CA MET A 341 13.39 -4.58 -5.04
C MET A 341 12.89 -3.18 -5.45
N PRO A 342 13.48 -2.54 -6.47
CA PRO A 342 12.97 -1.27 -7.01
C PRO A 342 11.63 -1.50 -7.74
N VAL A 343 10.61 -0.72 -7.36
CA VAL A 343 9.30 -0.77 -7.99
C VAL A 343 8.89 0.66 -8.33
N ARG A 344 9.12 1.08 -9.59
CA ARG A 344 8.91 2.46 -10.04
C ARG A 344 7.43 2.69 -10.33
N VAL A 345 6.78 3.51 -9.50
CA VAL A 345 5.36 3.90 -9.60
C VAL A 345 5.17 5.42 -9.64
N ALA A 346 6.22 6.20 -9.41
CA ALA A 346 6.21 7.67 -9.55
C ALA A 346 7.05 8.11 -10.77
N ASP A 347 6.56 9.11 -11.49
CA ASP A 347 7.21 9.62 -12.70
C ASP A 347 8.42 10.52 -12.41
N GLU A 348 9.01 11.08 -13.48
CA GLU A 348 10.16 11.98 -13.35
C GLU A 348 9.85 13.31 -12.63
N GLU A 349 8.59 13.74 -12.57
CA GLU A 349 8.14 14.88 -11.78
C GLU A 349 7.71 14.45 -10.37
N GLY A 350 7.75 13.14 -10.05
CA GLY A 350 7.37 12.57 -8.77
C GLY A 350 5.86 12.40 -8.60
N GLU A 351 5.09 12.49 -9.68
CA GLU A 351 3.63 12.32 -9.64
C GLU A 351 3.28 10.82 -9.77
N THR A 352 2.19 10.39 -9.12
CA THR A 352 1.71 9.01 -9.14
C THR A 352 0.18 8.96 -9.02
N ASN A 353 -0.39 7.77 -8.90
CA ASN A 353 -1.80 7.58 -8.57
C ASN A 353 -2.04 6.24 -7.85
N SER A 354 -3.22 6.11 -7.25
CA SER A 354 -3.60 4.94 -6.47
C SER A 354 -3.57 3.60 -7.22
N LEU A 355 -3.72 3.61 -8.55
CA LEU A 355 -3.58 2.39 -9.36
C LEU A 355 -2.11 1.96 -9.48
N LEU A 356 -1.19 2.91 -9.67
CA LEU A 356 0.24 2.60 -9.73
C LEU A 356 0.75 2.10 -8.37
N ILE A 357 0.32 2.74 -7.27
CA ILE A 357 0.59 2.28 -5.89
C ILE A 357 0.02 0.86 -5.67
N TYR A 358 -1.22 0.59 -6.09
CA TYR A 358 -1.84 -0.74 -6.01
C TYR A 358 -1.06 -1.80 -6.81
N ARG A 359 -0.68 -1.50 -8.06
CA ARG A 359 0.15 -2.40 -8.90
C ARG A 359 1.49 -2.67 -8.23
N GLY A 360 2.17 -1.63 -7.74
CA GLY A 360 3.49 -1.74 -7.11
C GLY A 360 3.51 -2.54 -5.81
N ILE A 361 2.54 -2.33 -4.92
CA ILE A 361 2.41 -3.11 -3.68
C ILE A 361 2.10 -4.59 -4.01
N ASN A 362 1.17 -4.85 -4.93
CA ASN A 362 0.81 -6.23 -5.26
C ASN A 362 1.96 -6.98 -5.96
N TYR A 363 2.66 -6.32 -6.90
CA TYR A 363 3.87 -6.85 -7.51
C TYR A 363 4.94 -7.23 -6.48
N ALA A 364 5.17 -6.36 -5.49
CA ALA A 364 6.10 -6.63 -4.41
C ALA A 364 5.69 -7.84 -3.56
N VAL A 365 4.39 -8.00 -3.28
CA VAL A 365 3.84 -9.18 -2.58
C VAL A 365 4.03 -10.45 -3.39
N ASP A 366 3.65 -10.41 -4.67
CA ASP A 366 3.68 -11.57 -5.58
C ASP A 366 5.12 -12.04 -5.85
N HIS A 367 6.10 -11.12 -5.75
CA HIS A 367 7.54 -11.38 -5.80
C HIS A 367 8.24 -11.58 -4.45
N GLY A 368 7.46 -11.75 -3.37
CA GLY A 368 7.98 -12.22 -2.08
C GLY A 368 8.67 -11.17 -1.21
N ALA A 369 8.41 -9.87 -1.42
CA ALA A 369 8.86 -8.83 -0.50
C ALA A 369 8.20 -9.00 0.87
N LYS A 370 9.01 -8.99 1.94
CA LYS A 370 8.52 -9.06 3.34
C LYS A 370 8.25 -7.69 3.92
N VAL A 371 9.00 -6.68 3.48
CA VAL A 371 8.78 -5.27 3.83
C VAL A 371 8.54 -4.49 2.55
N ILE A 372 7.54 -3.63 2.55
CA ILE A 372 7.20 -2.77 1.40
C ILE A 372 7.23 -1.33 1.90
N ASN A 373 8.24 -0.57 1.49
CA ASN A 373 8.36 0.86 1.79
C ASN A 373 7.57 1.66 0.75
N VAL A 374 6.59 2.44 1.20
CA VAL A 374 5.79 3.36 0.38
C VAL A 374 5.99 4.79 0.88
N SER A 375 6.99 5.47 0.33
CA SER A 375 7.30 6.88 0.64
C SER A 375 6.50 7.86 -0.24
N LEU A 376 5.25 7.50 -0.51
CA LEU A 376 4.31 8.17 -1.43
C LEU A 376 2.94 8.32 -0.77
N GLY A 377 2.15 9.29 -1.21
CA GLY A 377 0.77 9.40 -0.77
C GLY A 377 0.04 10.62 -1.31
N GLY A 378 -1.19 10.80 -0.85
CA GLY A 378 -2.05 11.90 -1.23
C GLY A 378 -3.24 12.06 -0.30
N ARG A 379 -4.05 13.10 -0.54
CA ARG A 379 -5.31 13.28 0.17
C ARG A 379 -6.37 12.32 -0.36
N ASN A 380 -7.20 11.84 0.56
CA ASN A 380 -8.15 10.75 0.45
C ASN A 380 -7.45 9.39 0.32
N ILE A 381 -8.08 8.37 0.89
CA ILE A 381 -7.73 6.96 0.67
C ILE A 381 -8.68 6.38 -0.38
N SER A 382 -8.12 5.68 -1.36
CA SER A 382 -8.87 4.92 -2.36
C SER A 382 -9.12 3.48 -1.88
N LYS A 383 -10.15 2.84 -2.45
CA LYS A 383 -10.38 1.40 -2.24
C LYS A 383 -9.22 0.54 -2.74
N LEU A 384 -8.51 0.98 -3.78
CA LEU A 384 -7.35 0.28 -4.33
C LEU A 384 -6.19 0.26 -3.33
N GLU A 385 -5.84 1.41 -2.74
CA GLU A 385 -4.80 1.50 -1.72
C GLU A 385 -5.12 0.62 -0.50
N GLN A 386 -6.35 0.69 0.03
CA GLN A 386 -6.78 -0.17 1.13
C GLN A 386 -6.67 -1.67 0.78
N GLN A 387 -7.13 -2.07 -0.41
CA GLN A 387 -7.07 -3.46 -0.88
C GLN A 387 -5.63 -3.96 -1.06
N ALA A 388 -4.71 -3.12 -1.55
CA ALA A 388 -3.30 -3.49 -1.70
C ALA A 388 -2.62 -3.70 -0.36
N VAL A 389 -2.85 -2.81 0.62
CA VAL A 389 -2.31 -2.94 1.97
C VAL A 389 -2.90 -4.15 2.68
N GLU A 390 -4.21 -4.40 2.56
CA GLU A 390 -4.86 -5.60 3.12
C GLU A 390 -4.35 -6.90 2.48
N ARG A 391 -4.14 -6.94 1.15
CA ARG A 391 -3.54 -8.10 0.47
C ARG A 391 -2.11 -8.35 0.96
N ALA A 392 -1.28 -7.31 1.05
CA ALA A 392 0.09 -7.42 1.53
C ALA A 392 0.13 -7.93 2.98
N HIS A 393 -0.74 -7.41 3.84
CA HIS A 393 -0.88 -7.88 5.21
C HIS A 393 -1.32 -9.35 5.28
N ALA A 394 -2.34 -9.75 4.52
CA ALA A 394 -2.82 -11.14 4.46
C ALA A 394 -1.79 -12.13 3.87
N ALA A 395 -0.89 -11.64 3.01
CA ALA A 395 0.25 -12.41 2.48
C ALA A 395 1.46 -12.46 3.45
N GLY A 396 1.37 -11.85 4.63
CA GLY A 396 2.43 -11.84 5.63
C GLY A 396 3.58 -10.88 5.31
N ALA A 397 3.32 -9.81 4.56
CA ALA A 397 4.23 -8.68 4.36
C ALA A 397 3.81 -7.47 5.23
N LEU A 398 4.76 -6.61 5.58
CA LEU A 398 4.52 -5.35 6.29
C LEU A 398 4.65 -4.17 5.32
N VAL A 399 3.59 -3.39 5.15
CA VAL A 399 3.63 -2.14 4.38
C VAL A 399 3.91 -0.99 5.35
N VAL A 400 5.02 -0.29 5.13
CA VAL A 400 5.47 0.86 5.92
C VAL A 400 5.28 2.12 5.06
N VAL A 401 4.51 3.09 5.57
CA VAL A 401 3.97 4.19 4.75
C VAL A 401 4.27 5.57 5.36
N ALA A 402 4.68 6.52 4.54
CA ALA A 402 4.85 7.92 4.97
C ALA A 402 3.52 8.56 5.37
N SER A 403 3.43 9.15 6.57
CA SER A 403 2.18 9.75 7.07
C SER A 403 1.74 10.98 6.27
N GLY A 404 2.69 11.72 5.68
CA GLY A 404 2.47 12.93 4.89
C GLY A 404 3.08 14.18 5.52
N ASN A 405 3.26 15.21 4.69
CA ASN A 405 4.03 16.43 5.02
C ASN A 405 3.13 17.69 5.00
N GLY A 406 1.96 17.64 5.66
CA GLY A 406 0.95 18.72 5.62
C GLY A 406 0.43 19.24 6.96
N ASP A 407 1.01 18.82 8.10
CA ASP A 407 0.51 19.09 9.47
C ASP A 407 -0.97 18.75 9.71
N ASP A 408 -1.50 17.77 8.97
CA ASP A 408 -2.93 17.49 8.89
C ASP A 408 -3.26 16.09 9.45
N ASN A 409 -4.54 15.85 9.69
CA ASN A 409 -5.02 14.62 10.27
C ASN A 409 -4.90 13.44 9.27
N LEU A 410 -4.08 12.47 9.66
CA LEU A 410 -3.69 11.28 8.91
C LEU A 410 -4.87 10.51 8.32
N VAL A 411 -6.02 10.46 9.00
CA VAL A 411 -7.21 9.71 8.56
C VAL A 411 -7.65 10.08 7.13
N SER A 412 -7.31 11.29 6.66
CA SER A 412 -7.62 11.81 5.33
C SER A 412 -6.53 11.55 4.27
N PHE A 413 -5.56 10.66 4.48
CA PHE A 413 -4.43 10.44 3.57
C PHE A 413 -4.24 8.96 3.18
N GLY A 414 -4.23 8.67 1.89
CA GLY A 414 -3.91 7.35 1.33
C GLY A 414 -2.45 7.25 0.88
N PRO A 415 -1.80 6.08 1.00
CA PRO A 415 -2.26 4.85 1.65
C PRO A 415 -2.07 4.84 3.18
N SER A 416 -1.61 5.93 3.80
CA SER A 416 -1.15 5.93 5.20
C SER A 416 -2.26 5.80 6.27
N SER A 417 -3.51 6.09 5.94
CA SER A 417 -4.67 5.75 6.79
C SER A 417 -5.23 4.33 6.56
N SER A 418 -4.57 3.51 5.72
CA SER A 418 -5.05 2.14 5.46
C SER A 418 -4.93 1.27 6.70
N LYS A 419 -5.91 0.41 6.93
CA LYS A 419 -5.79 -0.67 7.93
C LYS A 419 -4.60 -1.57 7.63
N HIS A 420 -3.91 -2.03 8.67
CA HIS A 420 -2.69 -2.84 8.62
C HIS A 420 -1.47 -2.18 7.94
N GLY A 421 -1.57 -0.92 7.51
CA GLY A 421 -0.41 -0.12 7.11
C GLY A 421 0.27 0.48 8.35
N LEU A 422 1.60 0.33 8.46
CA LEU A 422 2.38 0.97 9.52
C LEU A 422 2.75 2.39 9.07
N ALA A 423 1.93 3.37 9.46
CA ALA A 423 2.17 4.77 9.13
C ALA A 423 3.29 5.37 9.98
N VAL A 424 4.21 6.10 9.33
CA VAL A 424 5.40 6.68 9.95
C VAL A 424 5.38 8.20 9.81
N GLY A 425 5.36 8.89 10.95
CA GLY A 425 5.53 10.35 11.03
C GLY A 425 6.98 10.76 11.22
N GLN A 426 7.25 12.07 11.27
CA GLN A 426 8.62 12.57 11.36
C GLN A 426 8.93 13.45 12.58
N ILE A 427 10.16 13.34 13.08
CA ILE A 427 10.78 14.29 14.01
C ILE A 427 11.82 15.17 13.32
N ASP A 428 12.02 16.36 13.87
CA ASP A 428 13.09 17.30 13.50
C ASP A 428 14.42 16.97 14.22
N TYR A 429 15.48 17.72 13.88
CA TYR A 429 16.82 17.57 14.47
C TYR A 429 16.84 17.84 15.99
N SER A 430 15.90 18.61 16.52
CA SER A 430 15.79 18.88 17.97
C SER A 430 15.18 17.72 18.74
N GLY A 431 14.56 16.76 18.04
CA GLY A 431 13.97 15.56 18.63
C GLY A 431 12.49 15.71 18.98
N VAL A 432 11.78 16.70 18.42
CA VAL A 432 10.32 16.85 18.55
C VAL A 432 9.63 16.53 17.23
N ARG A 433 8.32 16.24 17.28
CA ARG A 433 7.51 16.06 16.05
C ARG A 433 7.65 17.29 15.16
N SER A 434 8.03 17.08 13.91
CA SER A 434 8.12 18.15 12.92
C SER A 434 6.78 18.86 12.74
N THR A 435 6.83 20.18 12.54
CA THR A 435 5.66 21.02 12.26
C THR A 435 5.02 20.77 10.91
N VAL A 436 5.58 19.92 10.04
CA VAL A 436 4.92 19.48 8.80
C VAL A 436 4.48 18.02 8.82
N SER A 437 4.84 17.22 9.83
CA SER A 437 4.40 15.81 9.89
C SER A 437 2.87 15.73 9.97
N ASN A 438 2.23 14.86 9.20
CA ASN A 438 0.86 14.47 9.50
C ASN A 438 0.81 13.66 10.81
N TRP A 439 -0.35 13.72 11.48
CA TRP A 439 -0.60 13.19 12.83
C TRP A 439 -2.04 12.66 12.92
N GLY A 440 -2.39 11.85 13.92
CA GLY A 440 -3.76 11.38 14.16
C GLY A 440 -3.87 9.88 14.46
N PRO A 441 -5.10 9.36 14.58
CA PRO A 441 -5.37 7.92 14.57
C PRO A 441 -4.70 7.23 13.36
N ASN A 442 -4.32 5.97 13.53
CA ASN A 442 -3.54 5.16 12.58
C ASN A 442 -2.04 5.50 12.48
N LEU A 443 -1.55 6.55 13.15
CA LEU A 443 -0.11 6.82 13.21
C LEU A 443 0.58 5.74 14.05
N GLY A 444 1.48 4.98 13.45
CA GLY A 444 2.20 3.91 14.15
C GLY A 444 3.24 4.47 15.11
N LEU A 445 4.25 5.15 14.56
CA LEU A 445 5.38 5.72 15.30
C LEU A 445 6.06 6.84 14.48
N VAL A 446 7.06 7.52 15.06
CA VAL A 446 7.86 8.55 14.37
C VAL A 446 9.34 8.18 14.23
N ALA A 447 9.98 8.67 13.17
CA ALA A 447 11.43 8.56 12.97
C ALA A 447 12.02 9.87 12.39
N PRO A 448 13.34 10.11 12.46
CA PRO A 448 13.98 11.28 11.88
C PRO A 448 13.62 11.49 10.40
N GLY A 449 13.11 12.68 10.08
CA GLY A 449 12.72 13.03 8.69
C GLY A 449 13.28 14.34 8.18
N GLU A 450 13.82 15.22 9.04
CA GLU A 450 14.46 16.47 8.61
C GLU A 450 15.99 16.38 8.54
N GLN A 451 16.59 17.06 7.57
CA GLN A 451 18.03 17.17 7.36
C GLN A 451 18.74 15.80 7.27
N ILE A 452 18.03 14.79 6.75
CA ILE A 452 18.52 13.44 6.56
C ILE A 452 19.47 13.43 5.37
N TYR A 453 20.63 12.79 5.49
CA TYR A 453 21.54 12.55 4.37
C TYR A 453 21.24 11.20 3.71
N SER A 454 21.18 11.19 2.37
CA SER A 454 21.20 9.95 1.59
C SER A 454 21.72 10.16 0.15
N LEU A 455 21.68 9.10 -0.64
CA LEU A 455 22.17 9.00 -2.02
C LEU A 455 21.46 9.96 -2.97
N CYS A 456 22.21 10.53 -3.91
CA CYS A 456 21.71 11.34 -5.02
C CYS A 456 21.89 10.58 -6.34
N SER A 457 20.78 10.24 -7.01
CA SER A 457 20.82 9.70 -8.37
C SER A 457 21.62 10.63 -9.30
N LYS A 458 22.53 10.07 -10.10
CA LYS A 458 23.34 10.81 -11.09
C LYS A 458 22.49 11.52 -12.14
N ASP A 459 21.26 11.05 -12.35
CA ASP A 459 20.30 11.51 -13.36
C ASP A 459 19.26 12.47 -12.76
N ASN A 460 19.33 12.75 -11.45
CA ASN A 460 18.40 13.65 -10.75
C ASN A 460 18.39 15.06 -11.35
N LYS A 461 17.36 15.38 -12.13
CA LYS A 461 17.21 16.69 -12.80
C LYS A 461 16.75 17.82 -11.88
N HIS A 462 16.22 17.49 -10.69
CA HIS A 462 15.69 18.44 -9.70
C HIS A 462 16.75 18.95 -8.71
N VAL A 463 17.95 18.39 -8.75
CA VAL A 463 19.09 18.77 -7.90
C VAL A 463 20.15 19.50 -8.73
N LEU A 464 20.75 20.56 -8.15
CA LEU A 464 21.80 21.34 -8.80
C LEU A 464 22.97 20.42 -9.22
N PRO A 465 23.56 20.58 -10.42
CA PRO A 465 24.66 19.73 -10.89
C PRO A 465 25.87 19.66 -9.95
N SER A 466 26.14 20.72 -9.18
CA SER A 466 27.21 20.74 -8.17
C SER A 466 26.94 19.81 -6.99
N ILE A 467 25.68 19.68 -6.57
CA ILE A 467 25.25 18.75 -5.52
C ILE A 467 25.18 17.34 -6.11
N ARG A 468 24.58 17.17 -7.30
CA ARG A 468 24.50 15.84 -7.94
C ARG A 468 25.86 15.20 -8.19
N LYS A 469 26.90 16.00 -8.43
CA LYS A 469 28.29 15.54 -8.57
C LYS A 469 28.86 14.91 -7.28
N THR A 470 28.36 15.23 -6.10
CA THR A 470 28.84 14.60 -4.84
C THR A 470 28.31 13.19 -4.68
N GLY A 471 27.15 12.86 -5.30
CA GLY A 471 26.42 11.62 -5.03
C GLY A 471 25.59 11.62 -3.75
N TYR A 472 25.58 12.72 -2.97
CA TYR A 472 24.87 12.77 -1.67
C TYR A 472 24.25 14.14 -1.41
N TYR A 473 23.06 14.16 -0.82
CA TYR A 473 22.38 15.40 -0.46
C TYR A 473 21.49 15.24 0.77
N LYS A 474 20.91 16.35 1.24
CA LYS A 474 19.91 16.35 2.31
C LYS A 474 18.51 16.58 1.76
N GLN A 475 17.52 15.93 2.39
CA GLN A 475 16.10 16.23 2.19
C GLN A 475 15.33 16.18 3.52
N ASP A 476 14.12 16.74 3.50
CA ASP A 476 13.17 16.82 4.61
C ASP A 476 11.84 16.15 4.22
N GLY A 477 11.28 15.26 5.04
CA GLY A 477 9.98 14.62 4.81
C GLY A 477 9.79 13.23 5.45
N THR A 478 8.53 12.90 5.77
CA THR A 478 8.12 11.57 6.29
C THR A 478 8.53 10.42 5.36
N SER A 479 8.73 10.70 4.08
CA SER A 479 9.37 9.84 3.08
C SER A 479 10.75 9.29 3.50
N PHE A 480 11.45 9.92 4.44
CA PHE A 480 12.79 9.56 4.91
C PHE A 480 12.77 8.94 6.32
N SER A 481 11.73 9.23 7.11
CA SER A 481 11.39 8.50 8.33
C SER A 481 10.96 7.05 8.01
N THR A 482 10.12 6.89 6.97
CA THR A 482 9.55 5.61 6.51
C THR A 482 10.61 4.53 6.24
N PRO A 483 11.67 4.78 5.43
CA PRO A 483 12.71 3.80 5.18
C PRO A 483 13.52 3.44 6.42
N MET A 484 13.60 4.29 7.44
CA MET A 484 14.28 3.90 8.69
C MET A 484 13.51 2.79 9.42
N VAL A 485 12.18 2.90 9.45
CA VAL A 485 11.29 1.90 10.05
C VAL A 485 11.26 0.64 9.19
N ALA A 486 11.20 0.76 7.87
CA ALA A 486 11.25 -0.38 6.94
C ALA A 486 12.58 -1.16 7.07
N ALA A 487 13.71 -0.46 7.20
CA ALA A 487 15.00 -1.07 7.41
C ALA A 487 15.11 -1.76 8.77
N ALA A 488 14.62 -1.14 9.85
CA ALA A 488 14.53 -1.78 11.16
C ALA A 488 13.65 -3.05 11.14
N ALA A 489 12.49 -3.01 10.48
CA ALA A 489 11.63 -4.18 10.26
C ALA A 489 12.39 -5.32 9.55
N SER A 490 13.16 -4.99 8.51
CA SER A 490 13.95 -5.97 7.76
C SER A 490 15.06 -6.62 8.60
N LEU A 491 15.67 -5.90 9.56
CA LEU A 491 16.65 -6.45 10.49
C LEU A 491 16.00 -7.36 11.55
N ILE A 492 14.81 -7.02 12.03
CA ILE A 492 14.05 -7.86 12.98
C ILE A 492 13.71 -9.22 12.31
N TRP A 493 13.25 -9.21 11.06
CA TRP A 493 13.02 -10.43 10.29
C TRP A 493 14.31 -11.17 9.91
N ALA A 494 15.40 -10.47 9.64
CA ALA A 494 16.68 -11.10 9.35
C ALA A 494 17.22 -11.87 10.58
N LYS A 495 17.01 -11.34 11.80
CA LYS A 495 17.30 -11.98 13.09
C LYS A 495 16.35 -13.14 13.38
N ASN A 496 15.05 -12.98 13.13
CA ASN A 496 14.03 -14.01 13.35
C ASN A 496 13.06 -14.13 12.15
N PRO A 497 13.35 -15.02 11.18
CA PRO A 497 12.55 -15.19 9.98
C PRO A 497 11.14 -15.77 10.18
N ASP A 498 10.87 -16.35 11.35
CA ASP A 498 9.61 -17.04 11.65
C ASP A 498 8.52 -16.08 12.20
N LEU A 499 8.87 -14.81 12.46
CA LEU A 499 7.92 -13.79 12.90
C LEU A 499 6.87 -13.48 11.84
N THR A 500 5.63 -13.24 12.28
CA THR A 500 4.60 -12.63 11.43
C THR A 500 4.86 -11.12 11.24
N ASN A 501 4.22 -10.54 10.22
CA ASN A 501 4.21 -9.10 9.98
C ASN A 501 3.59 -8.31 11.14
N GLU A 502 2.59 -8.88 11.81
CA GLU A 502 2.01 -8.33 13.03
C GLU A 502 3.05 -8.26 14.15
N GLN A 503 3.75 -9.37 14.43
CA GLN A 503 4.76 -9.43 15.48
C GLN A 503 5.94 -8.48 15.23
N VAL A 504 6.38 -8.31 13.98
CA VAL A 504 7.42 -7.32 13.64
C VAL A 504 6.93 -5.88 13.85
N ALA A 505 5.68 -5.58 13.49
CA ALA A 505 5.08 -4.28 13.80
C ALA A 505 4.94 -4.06 15.32
N ASP A 506 4.51 -5.08 16.08
CA ASP A 506 4.36 -5.01 17.53
C ASP A 506 5.70 -4.83 18.25
N ILE A 507 6.78 -5.49 17.79
CA ILE A 507 8.13 -5.26 18.31
C ILE A 507 8.55 -3.80 18.06
N LEU A 508 8.32 -3.26 16.86
CA LEU A 508 8.67 -1.86 16.55
C LEU A 508 7.88 -0.85 17.38
N LEU A 509 6.59 -1.10 17.62
CA LEU A 509 5.72 -0.24 18.43
C LEU A 509 6.04 -0.35 19.93
N ALA A 510 6.14 -1.57 20.46
CA ALA A 510 6.34 -1.80 21.90
C ALA A 510 7.75 -1.45 22.39
N THR A 511 8.74 -1.32 21.49
CA THR A 511 10.10 -0.89 21.83
C THR A 511 10.39 0.57 21.46
N ALA A 512 9.45 1.28 20.85
CA ALA A 512 9.59 2.70 20.58
C ALA A 512 9.85 3.50 21.87
N THR A 513 10.63 4.57 21.74
CA THR A 513 10.91 5.48 22.85
C THR A 513 9.74 6.46 22.94
N ASP A 514 8.88 6.22 23.93
CA ASP A 514 7.70 7.02 24.27
C ASP A 514 7.97 8.54 24.23
N MET A 515 7.02 9.31 23.68
CA MET A 515 7.14 10.75 23.44
C MET A 515 5.83 11.48 23.76
N GLY A 516 5.92 12.53 24.59
CA GLY A 516 4.76 13.36 24.91
C GLY A 516 3.95 12.78 26.08
N GLU A 517 2.72 12.35 25.82
CA GLU A 517 1.84 11.74 26.82
C GLU A 517 2.13 10.23 26.91
N PRO A 518 2.13 9.61 28.11
CA PRO A 518 2.57 8.22 28.25
C PRO A 518 1.79 7.22 27.38
N GLY A 519 2.52 6.39 26.63
CA GLY A 519 1.97 5.36 25.75
C GLY A 519 1.75 5.84 24.32
N TRP A 520 0.76 5.30 23.62
CA TRP A 520 0.44 5.75 22.26
C TRP A 520 -0.26 7.10 22.30
N ASP A 521 0.18 8.03 21.46
CA ASP A 521 -0.42 9.36 21.32
C ASP A 521 -0.65 9.72 19.85
N ALA A 522 -1.69 10.51 19.57
CA ALA A 522 -2.02 10.89 18.19
C ALA A 522 -0.95 11.74 17.49
N MET A 523 -0.04 12.39 18.22
CA MET A 523 1.00 13.25 17.65
C MET A 523 2.25 12.48 17.24
N THR A 524 2.65 11.43 17.97
CA THR A 524 3.89 10.67 17.74
C THR A 524 3.71 9.15 17.60
N GLY A 525 2.48 8.65 17.69
CA GLY A 525 2.20 7.22 17.70
C GLY A 525 2.70 6.58 18.98
N ALA A 526 3.39 5.45 18.88
CA ALA A 526 4.11 4.84 20.00
C ALA A 526 5.43 5.58 20.39
N GLY A 527 5.72 6.71 19.75
CA GLY A 527 6.94 7.50 19.98
C GLY A 527 8.04 7.24 18.93
N LEU A 528 9.29 7.48 19.30
CA LEU A 528 10.44 7.43 18.39
C LEU A 528 10.95 6.01 18.16
N LEU A 529 11.17 5.64 16.88
CA LEU A 529 11.84 4.39 16.50
C LEU A 529 13.13 4.17 17.31
N ASN A 530 13.21 3.03 18.00
CA ASN A 530 14.40 2.60 18.73
C ASN A 530 14.82 1.21 18.23
N ALA A 531 15.52 1.17 17.11
CA ALA A 531 15.97 -0.09 16.52
C ALA A 531 16.96 -0.85 17.43
N SER A 532 17.70 -0.12 18.27
CA SER A 532 18.61 -0.71 19.26
C SER A 532 17.87 -1.53 20.33
N ALA A 533 16.71 -1.04 20.80
CA ALA A 533 15.81 -1.79 21.67
C ALA A 533 15.06 -2.90 20.91
N ALA A 534 14.53 -2.61 19.73
CA ALA A 534 13.79 -3.57 18.91
C ALA A 534 14.59 -4.84 18.60
N LEU A 535 15.86 -4.70 18.18
CA LEU A 535 16.73 -5.84 17.86
C LEU A 535 17.23 -6.60 19.10
N ARG A 536 17.14 -5.98 20.27
CA ARG A 536 17.40 -6.62 21.59
C ARG A 536 16.13 -7.12 22.27
N SER A 537 14.95 -6.98 21.64
CA SER A 537 13.72 -7.57 22.16
C SER A 537 13.80 -9.10 22.04
N GLU A 538 13.50 -9.75 23.16
CA GLU A 538 13.23 -11.19 23.23
C GLU A 538 11.70 -11.45 23.29
N THR A 539 10.89 -10.39 23.38
CA THR A 539 9.42 -10.47 23.43
C THR A 539 8.84 -10.44 22.02
N THR A 540 8.12 -11.48 21.64
CA THR A 540 7.39 -11.60 20.36
C THR A 540 5.90 -11.28 20.47
N GLU A 541 5.43 -10.93 21.68
CA GLU A 541 4.00 -10.71 22.01
C GLU A 541 3.84 -9.41 22.84
N GLY A 542 4.45 -8.32 22.35
CA GLY A 542 4.29 -7.00 22.97
C GLY A 542 2.82 -6.54 22.94
N LEU A 543 2.35 -5.93 24.03
CA LEU A 543 1.02 -5.36 24.10
C LEU A 543 0.96 -4.07 23.27
N THR A 544 0.30 -4.12 22.12
CA THR A 544 0.02 -2.95 21.27
C THR A 544 -1.34 -2.37 21.62
N VAL A 545 -1.39 -1.07 21.91
CA VAL A 545 -2.60 -0.29 22.24
C VAL A 545 -2.60 0.98 21.39
N MET A 546 -3.59 1.15 20.51
CA MET A 546 -3.59 2.24 19.51
C MET A 546 -5.00 2.63 19.08
N PHE A 547 -5.24 3.93 18.83
CA PHE A 547 -6.42 4.38 18.07
C PHE A 547 -6.15 4.30 16.57
N THR A 548 -7.04 3.66 15.81
CA THR A 548 -6.91 3.50 14.34
C THR A 548 -7.88 4.40 13.59
N ASN A 549 -9.07 4.71 14.14
CA ASN A 549 -9.99 5.69 13.54
C ASN A 549 -11.00 6.24 14.57
N LEU A 550 -11.56 7.42 14.30
CA LEU A 550 -12.70 8.01 14.99
C LEU A 550 -13.75 8.44 13.95
N ARG A 551 -14.87 7.72 13.86
CA ARG A 551 -15.96 8.07 12.94
C ARG A 551 -17.05 8.85 13.66
N VAL A 552 -17.28 10.07 13.21
CA VAL A 552 -18.36 10.93 13.69
C VAL A 552 -19.66 10.56 12.97
N ASN A 553 -20.72 10.24 13.73
CA ASN A 553 -22.05 9.94 13.20
C ASN A 553 -22.97 11.15 13.41
N ARG A 554 -23.63 11.62 12.34
CA ARG A 554 -24.59 12.73 12.37
C ARG A 554 -26.03 12.25 12.13
N ASP A 555 -27.02 12.99 12.62
CA ASP A 555 -28.43 12.76 12.36
C ASP A 555 -28.93 13.45 11.08
N ALA A 556 -30.22 13.30 10.76
CA ALA A 556 -30.86 13.94 9.60
C ALA A 556 -30.96 15.49 9.69
N ARG A 557 -30.46 16.11 10.75
CA ARG A 557 -30.33 17.56 10.94
C ARG A 557 -28.86 18.00 10.99
N ASP A 558 -27.96 17.13 10.53
CA ASP A 558 -26.51 17.31 10.55
C ASP A 558 -25.93 17.46 11.98
N GLN A 559 -26.66 17.06 13.03
CA GLN A 559 -26.17 17.14 14.40
C GLN A 559 -25.35 15.91 14.76
N VAL A 560 -24.18 16.11 15.37
CA VAL A 560 -23.34 15.00 15.85
C VAL A 560 -24.04 14.27 17.01
N VAL A 561 -24.39 13.00 16.79
CA VAL A 561 -25.13 12.18 17.76
C VAL A 561 -24.26 11.15 18.48
N SER A 562 -23.25 10.60 17.81
CA SER A 562 -22.31 9.68 18.43
C SER A 562 -20.95 9.66 17.72
N VAL A 563 -19.95 9.12 18.40
CA VAL A 563 -18.61 8.87 17.87
C VAL A 563 -18.31 7.39 17.98
N ASP A 564 -18.00 6.74 16.86
CA ASP A 564 -17.49 5.37 16.83
C ASP A 564 -15.97 5.37 16.99
N VAL A 565 -15.49 4.65 18.00
CA VAL A 565 -14.06 4.45 18.30
C VAL A 565 -13.58 3.17 17.63
N PHE A 566 -12.48 3.26 16.89
CA PHE A 566 -11.75 2.13 16.32
C PHE A 566 -10.32 2.10 16.85
N GLY A 567 -9.79 0.91 17.09
CA GLY A 567 -8.45 0.74 17.61
C GLY A 567 -7.88 -0.66 17.40
N THR A 568 -6.66 -0.83 17.91
CA THR A 568 -5.98 -2.10 18.06
C THR A 568 -5.60 -2.26 19.53
N VAL A 569 -5.96 -3.40 20.12
CA VAL A 569 -5.52 -3.90 21.43
C VAL A 569 -5.21 -5.38 21.25
N ARG A 570 -3.93 -5.73 21.12
CA ARG A 570 -3.46 -7.09 20.83
C ARG A 570 -2.13 -7.39 21.54
N GLY A 571 -1.80 -8.67 21.70
CA GLY A 571 -0.73 -9.15 22.58
C GLY A 571 -1.30 -9.66 23.91
N GLN A 572 -0.45 -9.86 24.92
CA GLN A 572 -0.87 -10.38 26.23
C GLN A 572 -1.48 -9.27 27.10
N PHE A 573 -2.78 -9.39 27.40
CA PHE A 573 -3.48 -8.47 28.31
C PHE A 573 -4.66 -9.13 29.02
N LYS A 574 -4.98 -8.59 30.20
CA LYS A 574 -6.10 -9.04 31.03
C LYS A 574 -7.42 -8.38 30.64
N GLU A 575 -7.42 -7.06 30.52
CA GLU A 575 -8.61 -6.28 30.13
C GLU A 575 -8.24 -4.89 29.60
N PHE A 576 -9.11 -4.28 28.80
CA PHE A 576 -9.02 -2.86 28.45
C PHE A 576 -10.38 -2.15 28.47
N ALA A 577 -10.36 -0.82 28.52
CA ALA A 577 -11.57 0.00 28.53
C ALA A 577 -11.38 1.32 27.77
N ILE A 578 -12.49 1.91 27.31
CA ILE A 578 -12.52 3.27 26.77
C ILE A 578 -12.86 4.25 27.89
N GLU A 579 -12.06 5.30 27.99
CA GLU A 579 -12.24 6.40 28.93
C GLU A 579 -12.29 7.75 28.21
N VAL A 580 -12.99 8.73 28.80
CA VAL A 580 -13.05 10.11 28.28
C VAL A 580 -12.58 11.10 29.33
N GLY A 581 -11.75 12.04 28.90
CA GLY A 581 -11.32 13.22 29.65
C GLY A 581 -11.91 14.48 29.04
N LYS A 582 -12.36 15.41 29.89
CA LYS A 582 -13.05 16.63 29.45
C LYS A 582 -12.09 17.81 29.25
N GLY A 583 -12.12 18.43 28.07
CA GLY A 583 -11.24 19.54 27.67
C GLY A 583 -9.91 19.07 27.07
N LYS A 584 -9.20 19.99 26.40
CA LYS A 584 -7.92 19.70 25.69
C LYS A 584 -6.78 19.17 26.57
N ASN A 585 -6.80 19.51 27.86
CA ASN A 585 -5.74 19.17 28.82
C ASN A 585 -6.34 18.33 29.97
N ALA A 586 -7.13 17.31 29.64
CA ALA A 586 -7.88 16.54 30.63
C ALA A 586 -6.96 15.67 31.51
N THR A 587 -6.96 15.93 32.82
CA THR A 587 -6.21 15.15 33.82
C THR A 587 -7.08 14.17 34.61
N ARG A 588 -8.39 14.14 34.33
CA ARG A 588 -9.36 13.24 34.96
C ARG A 588 -10.17 12.56 33.86
N PHE A 589 -10.27 11.24 33.99
CA PHE A 589 -10.88 10.36 33.00
C PHE A 589 -12.00 9.56 33.65
N THR A 590 -13.05 9.30 32.87
CA THR A 590 -14.19 8.46 33.27
C THR A 590 -14.30 7.30 32.29
N THR A 591 -14.38 6.06 32.78
CA THR A 591 -14.66 4.89 31.95
C THR A 591 -16.08 4.95 31.40
N VAL A 592 -16.22 4.73 30.08
CA VAL A 592 -17.48 4.87 29.34
C VAL A 592 -17.86 3.62 28.55
N ALA A 593 -16.91 2.73 28.29
CA ALA A 593 -17.15 1.43 27.68
C ALA A 593 -16.09 0.41 28.11
N GLY A 594 -16.47 -0.86 28.22
CA GLY A 594 -15.65 -1.94 28.79
C GLY A 594 -15.95 -2.22 30.27
N PRO A 595 -15.13 -3.04 30.96
CA PRO A 595 -13.92 -3.68 30.44
C PRO A 595 -14.21 -4.72 29.34
N TYR A 596 -13.24 -4.89 28.45
CA TYR A 596 -13.21 -5.86 27.36
C TYR A 596 -12.03 -6.81 27.58
N GLY A 597 -12.23 -8.11 27.33
CA GLY A 597 -11.18 -9.15 27.47
C GLY A 597 -10.85 -9.88 26.16
N GLU A 598 -11.34 -9.40 25.02
CA GLU A 598 -11.08 -9.98 23.70
C GLU A 598 -10.25 -8.99 22.87
N ALA A 599 -9.25 -9.49 22.15
CA ALA A 599 -8.39 -8.66 21.31
C ALA A 599 -9.17 -8.01 20.16
N VAL A 600 -8.77 -6.79 19.79
CA VAL A 600 -9.33 -6.04 18.66
C VAL A 600 -8.19 -5.58 17.77
N ASP A 601 -8.35 -5.66 16.45
CA ASP A 601 -7.33 -5.17 15.52
C ASP A 601 -7.96 -4.45 14.33
N TYR A 602 -7.63 -3.17 14.16
CA TYR A 602 -8.26 -2.22 13.23
C TYR A 602 -9.81 -2.29 13.23
N GLN A 603 -10.41 -2.58 14.39
CA GLN A 603 -11.82 -2.90 14.58
C GLN A 603 -12.57 -1.86 15.41
N HIS A 604 -13.90 -1.90 15.34
CA HIS A 604 -14.78 -1.06 16.16
C HIS A 604 -14.75 -1.55 17.61
N ILE A 605 -14.59 -0.64 18.56
CA ILE A 605 -14.54 -0.95 19.99
C ILE A 605 -15.82 -0.49 20.69
N ALA A 606 -16.21 0.77 20.47
CA ALA A 606 -17.30 1.40 21.21
C ALA A 606 -17.98 2.50 20.40
N ARG A 607 -19.26 2.74 20.70
CA ARG A 607 -20.01 3.92 20.25
C ARG A 607 -20.28 4.83 21.44
N LEU A 608 -19.78 6.05 21.39
CA LEU A 608 -19.96 7.06 22.43
C LEU A 608 -21.08 8.02 22.03
N ASN A 609 -22.23 7.95 22.71
CA ASN A 609 -23.34 8.88 22.48
C ASN A 609 -22.99 10.28 23.03
N VAL A 610 -23.19 11.33 22.23
CA VAL A 610 -22.79 12.69 22.61
C VAL A 610 -23.61 13.23 23.80
N GLN A 611 -24.91 12.96 23.83
CA GLN A 611 -25.81 13.45 24.89
C GLN A 611 -25.53 12.79 26.25
N ASP A 612 -25.05 11.55 26.25
CA ASP A 612 -24.82 10.75 27.45
C ASP A 612 -23.37 10.88 27.95
N VAL A 613 -22.40 10.83 27.03
CA VAL A 613 -20.96 10.70 27.33
C VAL A 613 -20.20 12.00 27.10
N LEU A 614 -20.33 12.62 25.92
CA LEU A 614 -19.52 13.77 25.49
C LEU A 614 -20.24 15.11 25.75
N ARG A 615 -20.83 15.27 26.95
CA ARG A 615 -21.70 16.40 27.26
C ARG A 615 -20.99 17.62 27.87
N GLY A 616 -21.24 18.78 27.28
CA GLY A 616 -20.95 20.09 27.87
C GLY A 616 -19.47 20.52 27.81
N ALA A 617 -18.73 20.04 26.81
CA ALA A 617 -17.51 20.64 26.28
C ALA A 617 -17.42 20.28 24.79
N ASP A 618 -16.74 21.13 24.02
CA ASP A 618 -16.48 20.87 22.61
C ASP A 618 -15.23 19.98 22.45
N ASP A 619 -14.23 20.14 23.33
CA ASP A 619 -12.97 19.40 23.30
C ASP A 619 -12.91 18.27 24.35
N TRP A 620 -12.31 17.15 23.95
CA TRP A 620 -12.17 15.93 24.74
C TRP A 620 -10.82 15.26 24.48
N ILE A 621 -10.39 14.43 25.43
CA ILE A 621 -9.33 13.42 25.21
C ILE A 621 -10.01 12.06 25.31
N LEU A 622 -9.94 11.26 24.25
CA LEU A 622 -10.37 9.86 24.28
C LEU A 622 -9.16 9.00 24.63
N ARG A 623 -9.35 8.01 25.50
CA ARG A 623 -8.26 7.13 25.96
C ARG A 623 -8.68 5.67 25.90
N ILE A 624 -7.82 4.81 25.35
CA ILE A 624 -7.83 3.37 25.60
C ILE A 624 -6.91 3.14 26.79
N LYS A 625 -7.38 2.42 27.81
CA LYS A 625 -6.56 1.94 28.92
C LYS A 625 -6.60 0.43 28.94
N ALA A 626 -5.48 -0.21 28.66
CA ALA A 626 -5.29 -1.64 28.78
C ALA A 626 -4.49 -1.97 30.06
N ILE A 627 -4.73 -3.14 30.63
CA ILE A 627 -4.02 -3.69 31.78
C ILE A 627 -3.41 -5.01 31.34
N ASP A 628 -2.09 -5.14 31.39
CA ASP A 628 -1.41 -6.39 31.06
C ASP A 628 -1.55 -7.45 32.17
N ASP A 629 -1.11 -8.68 31.91
CA ASP A 629 -1.21 -9.79 32.88
C ASP A 629 -0.37 -9.59 34.15
N THR A 630 0.58 -8.65 34.13
CA THR A 630 1.35 -8.24 35.32
C THR A 630 0.63 -7.18 36.16
N GLY A 631 -0.46 -6.62 35.64
CA GLY A 631 -1.22 -5.53 36.25
C GLY A 631 -0.68 -4.13 35.91
N LYS A 632 0.24 -4.00 34.94
CA LYS A 632 0.74 -2.70 34.48
C LYS A 632 -0.27 -2.08 33.50
N GLU A 633 -0.51 -0.79 33.64
CA GLU A 633 -1.34 -0.02 32.72
C GLU A 633 -0.56 0.38 31.45
N HIS A 634 -1.23 0.29 30.30
CA HIS A 634 -0.76 0.77 29.00
C HIS A 634 -1.86 1.65 28.40
N LEU A 635 -1.48 2.80 27.86
CA LEU A 635 -2.42 3.84 27.44
C LEU A 635 -2.28 4.11 25.94
N ALA A 636 -3.40 4.46 25.31
CA ALA A 636 -3.42 5.15 24.03
C ALA A 636 -4.34 6.37 24.16
N SER A 637 -3.94 7.56 23.72
CA SER A 637 -4.70 8.80 23.87
C SER A 637 -4.80 9.60 22.58
N THR A 638 -5.98 10.15 22.29
CA THR A 638 -6.17 11.06 21.14
C THR A 638 -7.02 12.27 21.53
N PRO A 639 -6.65 13.49 21.10
CA PRO A 639 -7.55 14.63 21.17
C PRO A 639 -8.73 14.41 20.22
N PHE A 640 -9.90 14.89 20.64
CA PHE A 640 -11.12 14.88 19.84
C PHE A 640 -11.93 16.15 20.12
N THR A 641 -12.12 16.98 19.10
CA THR A 641 -13.05 18.11 19.14
C THR A 641 -14.34 17.69 18.46
N LEU A 642 -15.48 17.82 19.14
CA LEU A 642 -16.80 17.62 18.55
C LEU A 642 -16.97 18.59 17.36
N PRO A 643 -17.22 18.08 16.14
CA PRO A 643 -17.53 18.93 15.01
C PRO A 643 -18.80 19.74 15.27
N LYS A 644 -18.82 20.97 14.77
CA LYS A 644 -20.01 21.83 14.77
C LYS A 644 -21.04 21.38 13.74
#